data_AF-A0A9P6PAJ2-F1
#
_entry.id   AF-A0A9P6PAJ2-F1
#
_cell.length_a   1.000
_cell.length_b   1.000
_cell.length_c   1.000
_cell.angle_alpha   90.00
_cell.angle_beta   90.00
_cell.angle_gamma   90.00
#
_symmetry.space_group_name_H-M   'P 1'
#
loop_
_entity.id
_entity.type
_entity.pdbx_description
1 polymer ?
#
loop_
_entity_poly.entity_id
_entity_poly.type
_entity_poly.pdbx_seq_one_letter_code
_entity_poly.pdbx_strand_id
1 'polypeptide(L)'
;MWNRVWLGLLGLSAIPLLAAQKADDYKITKLPGIDVGELDFTQYAGVLKIADEFILFLDKFFDIFPHLRKHDMYLAGESYAGTYIPYFASKMLELNKQKKAEYNIRGVAIGNGWISPVHQYNAYYDFSVRHNLLTDEWKTLASKQLKKCQEILVTQDVITVKECEHVLQSVLESSTHTKDGQKYCINQYDIRLKDEESPACGQSWPYELEDMTTYLRLPALKSAIHADAQALGWSECTFNVQRELGGDKSVPAYNLLPGLLQEIPVLLYSGEYDLICNTLGTEYLISNLTWNGEKGFQAAERTNWFIDDKLAGHYTEARNLTFVLIKDGSHMVPYDRPIETLDMINRFMGVGDNVVNGLPSRVGQYKAASKTSAKPTEASATVTTSTPAGDKVTNNDAESTETNSTAKEDSSASVDSLAKYRSWGVPALAIVTLLAAIFACCWYCSKKTPKESNAPFAWLRGFFGKDKRAKKLRLDDQDDTNELDELVVETPTLFAAEDDSDEEHTRHKTAQFAIADDDDDADDFDDFADWHEESTPLKKDLLLGYPDLFYFFSFYTASAPRMIGVDEILKRRFLELIKSVQPAGRWKLVVVDSLSLKILNSACKMYDILEENVTLVENIEKPRQPYPSVEAVYILTPCIESCTRLVDDFSRDDGPMYAAAHVHFINGLDNAVFTDFTRKLKATGADKYIQSLKEMYVDFLVREQSVYTLDDERKFHTLFGNDSSSGGGNRSSSASKIESHLEDMAKQVLCMCVTLGENPLIRYHRPLDVQGTINRNIPWHLAKLVQAELDNFCKINPEFPPPRDPPLPRGTVILLDRTIDPISPFLHEFTYQAMIADLLKNEETAAGLKYSYEYTQEDGTSKDQEITLNDQDTVYTSIRHMHIAGTTEKLIEEFNAFTTENKSATGGQNSVRSLNDMKQVIANLPQFQEMKTKFSAHMTIASDCMTEFTKQNLETIGLIEQNMACGETPEGSVPKHLVDELVPILDDPYTSQMIKTRLIMLWIATSDKVDTEELQLLLAHARLDQEYKDAIENLSLLGVQLSKSANKQGEKTKKDKKKRESVASQQDVPFDLSRYVPVVKRVVEGHVKETIDQSLFPLLRVAEPESLRRDSTHTRKQAAPKPPSGPPIIIFIAGGMTYSEMRSAYELSETFDREVYIGSTHLITPDKFVNNLSTLDKRPPPPKSVVPPYTTNIHTAAPPRTTSSSETPVPSNSSRVSGHKLLGKW
;
A
#
# COMPACT_ATOMS: atom_id res chain seq x y z
N MET A 1 -29.26 64.90 -18.79
CA MET A 1 -29.61 63.82 -17.85
C MET A 1 -28.58 62.66 -17.83
N TRP A 2 -27.35 62.82 -18.34
CA TRP A 2 -26.39 61.70 -18.48
C TRP A 2 -25.26 61.65 -17.44
N ASN A 3 -25.18 62.60 -16.49
CA ASN A 3 -24.15 62.62 -15.43
C ASN A 3 -24.61 61.95 -14.11
N ARG A 4 -25.45 60.91 -14.17
CA ARG A 4 -25.91 60.15 -12.97
C ARG A 4 -25.72 58.63 -13.04
N VAL A 5 -25.24 58.09 -14.16
CA VAL A 5 -24.87 56.67 -14.28
C VAL A 5 -23.38 56.45 -13.96
N TRP A 6 -22.53 57.41 -14.33
CA TRP A 6 -21.06 57.34 -14.15
C TRP A 6 -20.55 57.51 -12.70
N LEU A 7 -21.43 57.76 -11.73
CA LEU A 7 -21.09 57.87 -10.30
C LEU A 7 -21.46 56.62 -9.48
N GLY A 8 -22.03 55.58 -10.11
CA GLY A 8 -22.38 54.31 -9.45
C GLY A 8 -21.30 53.24 -9.49
N LEU A 9 -20.19 53.46 -10.20
CA LEU A 9 -19.16 52.44 -10.50
C LEU A 9 -17.80 52.67 -9.80
N LEU A 10 -17.70 53.66 -8.91
CA LEU A 10 -16.46 54.03 -8.19
C LEU A 10 -16.66 54.07 -6.66
N GLY A 11 -17.49 53.17 -6.13
CA GLY A 11 -17.92 53.22 -4.73
C GLY A 11 -18.31 51.88 -4.12
N LEU A 12 -17.44 50.86 -4.21
CA LEU A 12 -17.43 49.68 -3.33
C LEU A 12 -16.16 48.81 -3.54
N SER A 13 -14.97 49.42 -3.35
CA SER A 13 -13.67 48.73 -3.47
C SER A 13 -12.88 48.69 -2.15
N ALA A 14 -13.58 48.51 -1.03
CA ALA A 14 -12.98 48.29 0.30
C ALA A 14 -14.00 47.70 1.28
N ILE A 15 -14.03 46.37 1.41
CA ILE A 15 -14.46 45.57 2.58
C ILE A 15 -13.89 44.15 2.34
N PRO A 16 -13.24 43.51 3.33
CA PRO A 16 -12.41 42.33 3.05
C PRO A 16 -13.23 41.03 2.94
N LEU A 17 -12.83 40.14 2.03
CA LEU A 17 -13.26 38.74 2.08
C LEU A 17 -12.57 38.05 3.29
N LEU A 18 -13.38 37.47 4.17
CA LEU A 18 -12.92 36.47 5.14
C LEU A 18 -13.09 35.09 4.50
N ALA A 19 -12.04 34.62 3.81
CA ALA A 19 -11.97 33.28 3.26
C ALA A 19 -11.55 32.27 4.35
N ALA A 20 -12.21 31.12 4.41
CA ALA A 20 -11.75 29.96 5.19
C ALA A 20 -10.69 29.21 4.37
N GLN A 21 -9.48 29.04 4.91
CA GLN A 21 -8.36 28.48 4.16
C GLN A 21 -8.34 26.95 4.17
N LYS A 22 -7.89 26.37 3.06
CA LYS A 22 -7.49 24.95 2.90
C LYS A 22 -6.05 24.74 3.34
N ALA A 23 -5.66 23.47 3.57
CA ALA A 23 -4.25 23.08 3.59
C ALA A 23 -3.53 23.37 2.25
N ASP A 24 -4.21 23.14 1.11
CA ASP A 24 -3.68 23.46 -0.24
C ASP A 24 -3.36 24.93 -0.46
N ASP A 25 -4.07 25.85 0.21
CA ASP A 25 -3.82 27.29 0.06
C ASP A 25 -2.42 27.65 0.56
N TYR A 26 -1.84 26.83 1.45
CA TYR A 26 -0.47 26.99 1.96
C TYR A 26 0.61 26.29 1.11
N LYS A 27 0.26 25.66 -0.03
CA LYS A 27 1.27 25.17 -0.98
C LYS A 27 2.00 26.36 -1.60
N ILE A 28 3.22 26.60 -1.12
CA ILE A 28 4.17 27.54 -1.72
C ILE A 28 4.55 27.02 -3.11
N THR A 29 3.76 27.38 -4.12
CA THR A 29 3.97 26.97 -5.52
C THR A 29 5.10 27.73 -6.20
N LYS A 30 5.47 28.90 -5.67
CA LYS A 30 6.73 29.63 -5.86
C LYS A 30 7.01 30.51 -4.64
N LEU A 31 8.28 30.67 -4.26
CA LEU A 31 8.72 31.75 -3.37
C LEU A 31 8.83 33.07 -4.17
N PRO A 32 8.06 34.13 -3.87
CA PRO A 32 8.11 35.37 -4.65
C PRO A 32 9.29 36.25 -4.21
N GLY A 33 10.29 36.39 -5.08
CA GLY A 33 11.37 37.37 -4.88
C GLY A 33 12.47 36.94 -3.91
N ILE A 34 12.77 35.64 -3.85
CA ILE A 34 14.07 35.14 -3.37
C ILE A 34 14.76 34.55 -4.59
N ASP A 35 15.67 35.32 -5.22
CA ASP A 35 16.63 34.73 -6.15
C ASP A 35 17.73 34.07 -5.30
N VAL A 36 17.91 32.76 -5.47
CA VAL A 36 18.92 32.00 -4.74
C VAL A 36 20.33 32.52 -5.07
N GLY A 37 20.53 33.12 -6.25
CA GLY A 37 21.80 33.74 -6.64
C GLY A 37 22.07 35.13 -6.05
N GLU A 38 21.09 35.78 -5.41
CA GLU A 38 21.28 37.05 -4.68
C GLU A 38 21.60 36.84 -3.18
N LEU A 39 21.54 35.60 -2.68
CA LEU A 39 21.90 35.27 -1.30
C LEU A 39 23.43 35.16 -1.16
N ASP A 40 24.01 35.95 -0.26
CA ASP A 40 25.44 35.86 0.05
C ASP A 40 25.73 34.64 0.94
N PHE A 41 25.98 33.52 0.26
CA PHE A 41 26.43 32.26 0.87
C PHE A 41 27.87 32.30 1.38
N THR A 42 28.61 33.41 1.26
CA THR A 42 29.89 33.51 1.93
C THR A 42 29.66 33.61 3.45
N GLN A 43 30.09 32.56 4.15
CA GLN A 43 30.00 32.35 5.60
C GLN A 43 28.59 32.10 6.18
N TYR A 44 28.34 30.85 6.59
CA TYR A 44 27.26 30.46 7.51
C TYR A 44 27.64 30.82 8.97
N ALA A 45 27.75 32.11 9.26
CA ALA A 45 28.26 32.62 10.53
C ALA A 45 27.20 32.68 11.66
N GLY A 46 26.76 31.51 12.14
CA GLY A 46 26.12 31.33 13.45
C GLY A 46 24.61 31.60 13.58
N VAL A 47 24.04 31.17 14.71
CA VAL A 47 22.59 31.19 15.02
C VAL A 47 21.97 32.59 14.91
N LEU A 48 22.74 33.66 15.13
CA LEU A 48 22.26 35.03 14.92
C LEU A 48 21.90 35.33 13.44
N LYS A 49 22.70 34.87 12.47
CA LYS A 49 22.39 35.01 11.03
C LYS A 49 21.16 34.18 10.66
N ILE A 50 21.09 32.94 11.17
CA ILE A 50 19.95 32.03 10.99
C ILE A 50 18.65 32.63 11.56
N ALA A 51 18.71 33.37 12.67
CA ALA A 51 17.54 34.07 13.24
C ALA A 51 17.05 35.22 12.35
N ASP A 52 17.94 36.01 11.74
CA ASP A 52 17.54 37.05 10.78
C ASP A 52 17.00 36.46 9.46
N GLU A 53 17.56 35.35 8.99
CA GLU A 53 17.05 34.60 7.83
C GLU A 53 15.68 33.96 8.10
N PHE A 54 15.44 33.42 9.30
CA PHE A 54 14.14 32.90 9.72
C PHE A 54 13.07 34.00 9.81
N ILE A 55 13.44 35.20 10.32
CA ILE A 55 12.56 36.38 10.32
C ILE A 55 12.23 36.81 8.89
N LEU A 56 13.21 36.86 7.98
CA LEU A 56 12.98 37.18 6.56
C LEU A 56 12.03 36.17 5.90
N PHE A 57 12.24 34.87 6.13
CA PHE A 57 11.32 33.82 5.68
C PHE A 57 9.90 34.04 6.24
N LEU A 58 9.76 34.29 7.54
CA LEU A 58 8.47 34.45 8.20
C LEU A 58 7.71 35.70 7.75
N ASP A 59 8.41 36.81 7.51
CA ASP A 59 7.81 38.01 6.94
C ASP A 59 7.33 37.76 5.49
N LYS A 60 8.12 37.07 4.65
CA LYS A 60 7.69 36.68 3.30
C LYS A 60 6.52 35.71 3.33
N PHE A 61 6.52 34.75 4.25
CA PHE A 61 5.40 33.83 4.48
C PHE A 61 4.13 34.60 4.85
N PHE A 62 4.20 35.62 5.72
CA PHE A 62 3.06 36.47 6.04
C PHE A 62 2.68 37.50 4.97
N ASP A 63 3.58 37.89 4.08
CA ASP A 63 3.24 38.71 2.91
C ASP A 63 2.44 37.91 1.88
N ILE A 64 2.64 36.58 1.81
CA ILE A 64 1.82 35.63 1.04
C ILE A 64 0.52 35.28 1.80
N PHE A 65 0.59 35.08 3.12
CA PHE A 65 -0.51 34.64 3.99
C PHE A 65 -0.86 35.66 5.09
N PRO A 66 -1.34 36.88 4.72
CA PRO A 66 -1.50 37.99 5.66
C PRO A 66 -2.60 37.80 6.70
N HIS A 67 -3.48 36.81 6.54
CA HIS A 67 -4.45 36.40 7.55
C HIS A 67 -3.79 35.71 8.74
N LEU A 68 -2.77 34.87 8.52
CA LEU A 68 -2.10 34.12 9.60
C LEU A 68 -1.36 35.03 10.59
N ARG A 69 -0.93 36.23 10.16
CA ARG A 69 -0.25 37.23 11.01
C ARG A 69 -1.08 37.64 12.25
N LYS A 70 -2.39 37.34 12.27
CA LYS A 70 -3.31 37.58 13.39
C LYS A 70 -3.59 36.35 14.29
N HIS A 71 -3.15 35.16 13.92
CA HIS A 71 -3.40 33.94 14.69
C HIS A 71 -2.44 33.87 15.88
N ASP A 72 -2.84 33.16 16.93
CA ASP A 72 -1.99 32.89 18.10
C ASP A 72 -0.87 31.92 17.70
N MET A 73 0.38 32.39 17.76
CA MET A 73 1.55 31.63 17.32
C MET A 73 2.30 31.03 18.51
N TYR A 74 2.64 29.74 18.40
CA TYR A 74 3.56 29.06 19.29
C TYR A 74 4.73 28.52 18.45
N LEU A 75 5.96 28.62 18.94
CA LEU A 75 7.12 27.95 18.33
C LEU A 75 7.38 26.64 19.10
N ALA A 76 7.44 25.53 18.38
CA ALA A 76 7.65 24.20 18.95
C ALA A 76 8.75 23.44 18.20
N GLY A 77 9.52 22.63 18.91
CA GLY A 77 10.58 21.79 18.34
C GLY A 77 11.43 21.11 19.40
N GLU A 78 12.29 20.19 18.97
CA GLU A 78 13.06 19.31 19.86
C GLU A 78 14.56 19.35 19.58
N SER A 79 15.36 18.75 20.48
CA SER A 79 16.81 18.60 20.29
C SER A 79 17.49 19.97 20.10
N TYR A 80 18.30 20.15 19.05
CA TYR A 80 18.96 21.43 18.72
C TYR A 80 17.99 22.60 18.48
N ALA A 81 16.68 22.38 18.29
CA ALA A 81 15.69 23.45 18.30
C ALA A 81 15.61 24.19 19.65
N GLY A 82 16.08 23.58 20.74
CA GLY A 82 16.30 24.26 22.03
C GLY A 82 17.31 25.41 21.97
N THR A 83 18.18 25.43 20.95
CA THR A 83 19.05 26.56 20.64
C THR A 83 18.35 27.56 19.71
N TYR A 84 17.73 27.11 18.62
CA TYR A 84 17.08 28.01 17.65
C TYR A 84 15.87 28.77 18.19
N ILE A 85 14.94 28.08 18.87
CA ILE A 85 13.64 28.64 19.26
C ILE A 85 13.77 29.85 20.20
N PRO A 86 14.62 29.84 21.24
CA PRO A 86 14.81 31.01 22.09
C PRO A 86 15.40 32.23 21.34
N TYR A 87 16.27 32.01 20.35
CA TYR A 87 16.79 33.09 19.50
C TYR A 87 15.69 33.68 18.60
N PHE A 88 14.89 32.84 17.94
CA PHE A 88 13.78 33.28 17.10
C PHE A 88 12.75 34.07 17.93
N ALA A 89 12.28 33.49 19.05
CA ALA A 89 11.31 34.14 19.93
C ALA A 89 11.83 35.47 20.51
N SER A 90 13.11 35.54 20.90
CA SER A 90 13.74 36.75 21.41
C SER A 90 13.74 37.85 20.34
N LYS A 91 14.16 37.52 19.11
CA LYS A 91 14.18 38.47 17.98
C LYS A 91 12.78 38.97 17.61
N MET A 92 11.78 38.10 17.63
CA MET A 92 10.38 38.48 17.38
C MET A 92 9.84 39.44 18.45
N LEU A 93 10.12 39.17 19.73
CA LEU A 93 9.76 40.07 20.83
C LEU A 93 10.53 41.40 20.79
N GLU A 94 11.78 41.41 20.36
CA GLU A 94 12.57 42.63 20.13
C GLU A 94 11.95 43.51 19.02
N LEU A 95 11.61 42.91 17.87
CA LEU A 95 11.00 43.59 16.73
C LEU A 95 9.60 44.13 17.05
N ASN A 96 8.80 43.40 17.85
CA ASN A 96 7.54 43.86 18.42
C ASN A 96 7.74 45.08 19.33
N LYS A 97 8.71 45.02 20.26
CA LYS A 97 9.04 46.14 21.18
C LYS A 97 9.53 47.38 20.42
N GLN A 98 10.26 47.19 19.33
CA GLN A 98 10.71 48.25 18.42
C GLN A 98 9.62 48.73 17.45
N LYS A 99 8.46 48.08 17.40
CA LYS A 99 7.36 48.34 16.46
C LYS A 99 7.78 48.27 14.99
N LYS A 100 8.75 47.40 14.68
CA LYS A 100 9.19 47.08 13.32
C LYS A 100 8.30 46.01 12.68
N ALA A 101 7.79 45.09 13.50
CA ALA A 101 6.87 44.04 13.13
C ALA A 101 5.78 43.88 14.23
N GLU A 102 4.79 43.03 13.95
CA GLU A 102 3.71 42.69 14.88
C GLU A 102 3.44 41.17 14.80
N TYR A 103 4.29 40.39 15.48
CA TYR A 103 4.16 38.94 15.60
C TYR A 103 3.34 38.57 16.83
N ASN A 104 2.22 37.88 16.65
CA ASN A 104 1.33 37.47 17.74
C ASN A 104 1.81 36.16 18.43
N ILE A 105 3.06 36.16 18.92
CA ILE A 105 3.65 35.04 19.64
C ILE A 105 3.03 34.90 21.06
N ARG A 106 2.65 33.69 21.42
CA ARG A 106 1.94 33.33 22.67
C ARG A 106 2.70 32.40 23.59
N GLY A 107 3.76 31.73 23.11
CA GLY A 107 4.57 30.84 23.91
C GLY A 107 5.55 30.03 23.08
N VAL A 108 6.44 29.30 23.75
CA VAL A 108 7.36 28.36 23.11
C VAL A 108 7.37 27.01 23.83
N ALA A 109 7.47 25.92 23.08
CA ALA A 109 7.57 24.55 23.59
C ALA A 109 8.87 23.91 23.10
N ILE A 110 9.67 23.38 24.02
CA ILE A 110 10.99 22.80 23.71
C ILE A 110 11.08 21.41 24.36
N GLY A 111 11.10 20.38 23.52
CA GLY A 111 11.29 18.99 23.93
C GLY A 111 12.76 18.59 23.90
N ASN A 112 13.26 17.94 24.96
CA ASN A 112 14.62 17.38 25.03
C ASN A 112 15.67 18.33 24.41
N GLY A 113 15.64 19.60 24.81
CA GLY A 113 16.29 20.67 24.06
C GLY A 113 17.75 20.86 24.42
N TRP A 114 18.63 21.02 23.42
CA TRP A 114 19.98 21.54 23.63
C TRP A 114 19.94 23.05 23.84
N ILE A 115 19.99 23.48 25.10
CA ILE A 115 19.75 24.86 25.55
C ILE A 115 20.93 25.41 26.36
N SER A 116 21.61 24.56 27.13
CA SER A 116 22.64 24.94 28.11
C SER A 116 23.76 23.90 28.22
N PRO A 117 24.81 24.02 27.39
CA PRO A 117 25.94 23.09 27.37
C PRO A 117 26.57 22.88 28.75
N VAL A 118 26.74 23.96 29.52
CA VAL A 118 27.30 23.91 30.88
C VAL A 118 26.48 23.10 31.89
N HIS A 119 25.17 22.90 31.65
CA HIS A 119 24.35 22.02 32.50
C HIS A 119 24.22 20.61 31.90
N GLN A 120 24.11 20.50 30.57
CA GLN A 120 23.81 19.24 29.88
C GLN A 120 25.04 18.34 29.74
N TYR A 121 26.23 18.86 29.42
CA TYR A 121 27.48 18.08 29.45
C TYR A 121 27.80 17.53 30.85
N ASN A 122 27.47 18.29 31.91
CA ASN A 122 27.62 17.82 33.29
C ASN A 122 26.66 16.66 33.61
N ALA A 123 25.43 16.72 33.10
CA ALA A 123 24.42 15.71 33.38
C ALA A 123 24.69 14.35 32.71
N TYR A 124 25.42 14.28 31.58
CA TYR A 124 25.77 13.01 30.93
C TYR A 124 26.38 11.98 31.88
N TYR A 125 27.31 12.40 32.75
CA TYR A 125 27.95 11.50 33.72
C TYR A 125 26.97 11.05 34.81
N ASP A 126 26.27 11.98 35.45
CA ASP A 126 25.35 11.67 36.55
C ASP A 126 24.15 10.82 36.10
N PHE A 127 23.65 11.05 34.89
CA PHE A 127 22.62 10.23 34.25
C PHE A 127 23.16 8.81 33.98
N SER A 128 24.33 8.70 33.36
CA SER A 128 24.93 7.41 33.03
C SER A 128 25.29 6.58 34.25
N VAL A 129 25.71 7.21 35.36
CA VAL A 129 25.91 6.53 36.65
C VAL A 129 24.56 6.09 37.25
N ARG A 130 23.54 6.97 37.25
CA ARG A 130 22.21 6.66 37.81
C ARG A 130 21.51 5.51 37.09
N HIS A 131 21.69 5.39 35.78
CA HIS A 131 21.11 4.34 34.94
C HIS A 131 22.04 3.12 34.73
N ASN A 132 23.18 3.07 35.41
CA ASN A 132 24.17 1.98 35.37
C ASN A 132 24.74 1.69 33.96
N LEU A 133 24.99 2.74 33.17
CA LEU A 133 25.52 2.65 31.80
C LEU A 133 27.06 2.59 31.73
N LEU A 134 27.76 2.87 32.84
CA LEU A 134 29.22 2.90 32.93
C LEU A 134 29.76 1.78 33.83
N THR A 135 30.82 1.09 33.40
CA THR A 135 31.62 0.20 34.29
C THR A 135 32.59 1.04 35.15
N ASP A 136 33.21 0.47 36.18
CA ASP A 136 34.06 1.25 37.12
C ASP A 136 35.33 1.84 36.48
N GLU A 137 35.87 1.19 35.45
CA GLU A 137 36.97 1.73 34.64
C GLU A 137 36.50 2.94 33.81
N TRP A 138 35.36 2.80 33.11
CA TRP A 138 34.78 3.86 32.30
C TRP A 138 34.23 5.03 33.13
N LYS A 139 33.74 4.81 34.36
CA LYS A 139 33.44 5.89 35.33
C LYS A 139 34.68 6.75 35.59
N THR A 140 35.84 6.11 35.74
CA THR A 140 37.11 6.81 35.98
C THR A 140 37.54 7.64 34.75
N LEU A 141 37.39 7.10 33.54
CA LEU A 141 37.68 7.81 32.30
C LEU A 141 36.68 8.96 32.03
N ALA A 142 35.38 8.71 32.13
CA ALA A 142 34.34 9.72 31.93
C ALA A 142 34.45 10.86 32.97
N SER A 143 34.76 10.56 34.24
CA SER A 143 35.04 11.59 35.25
C SER A 143 36.28 12.43 34.94
N LYS A 144 37.29 11.87 34.26
CA LYS A 144 38.46 12.61 33.79
C LYS A 144 38.13 13.53 32.60
N GLN A 145 37.38 13.04 31.62
CA GLN A 145 36.93 13.86 30.48
C GLN A 145 36.00 14.98 30.96
N LEU A 146 35.09 14.69 31.89
CA LEU A 146 34.19 15.67 32.49
C LEU A 146 34.94 16.82 33.17
N LYS A 147 36.03 16.54 33.90
CA LYS A 147 36.86 17.60 34.51
C LYS A 147 37.51 18.50 33.47
N LYS A 148 38.07 17.93 32.38
CA LYS A 148 38.60 18.72 31.26
C LYS A 148 37.51 19.60 30.62
N CYS A 149 36.32 19.04 30.43
CA CYS A 149 35.15 19.77 29.92
C CYS A 149 34.75 20.92 30.86
N GLN A 150 34.66 20.68 32.17
CA GLN A 150 34.36 21.70 33.18
C GLN A 150 35.40 22.84 33.19
N GLU A 151 36.69 22.53 33.06
CA GLU A 151 37.77 23.52 32.95
C GLU A 151 37.60 24.43 31.72
N ILE A 152 37.19 23.86 30.57
CA ILE A 152 36.95 24.62 29.32
C ILE A 152 35.67 25.46 29.42
N LEU A 153 34.57 24.90 29.94
CA LEU A 153 33.27 25.59 30.10
C LEU A 153 33.32 26.81 31.02
N VAL A 154 34.28 26.89 31.94
CA VAL A 154 34.54 28.11 32.75
C VAL A 154 35.15 29.24 31.91
N THR A 155 35.75 28.92 30.76
CA THR A 155 36.46 29.87 29.88
C THR A 155 35.72 30.18 28.57
N GLN A 156 34.75 29.35 28.16
CA GLN A 156 34.03 29.47 26.89
C GLN A 156 32.52 29.29 27.10
N ASP A 157 31.74 30.37 26.99
CA ASP A 157 30.26 30.33 26.95
C ASP A 157 29.79 30.25 25.48
N VAL A 158 29.88 29.06 24.90
CA VAL A 158 29.55 28.75 23.49
C VAL A 158 28.64 27.53 23.38
N ILE A 159 27.89 27.40 22.27
CA ILE A 159 26.84 26.38 22.10
C ILE A 159 27.38 24.94 21.99
N THR A 160 28.62 24.74 21.52
CA THR A 160 29.21 23.40 21.33
C THR A 160 30.70 23.42 21.67
N VAL A 161 31.18 22.44 22.45
CA VAL A 161 32.58 22.29 22.86
C VAL A 161 33.06 20.89 22.52
N LYS A 162 33.93 20.76 21.51
CA LYS A 162 34.38 19.46 20.96
C LYS A 162 34.93 18.52 22.05
N GLU A 163 35.70 19.05 22.99
CA GLU A 163 36.29 18.31 24.10
C GLU A 163 35.28 17.74 25.09
N CYS A 164 34.08 18.32 25.16
CA CYS A 164 33.00 17.87 26.03
C CYS A 164 32.21 16.69 25.42
N GLU A 165 32.14 16.57 24.09
CA GLU A 165 31.51 15.42 23.42
C GLU A 165 32.19 14.09 23.77
N HIS A 166 33.49 14.12 24.11
CA HIS A 166 34.20 12.96 24.64
C HIS A 166 33.57 12.36 25.90
N VAL A 167 32.75 13.11 26.66
CA VAL A 167 32.02 12.58 27.82
C VAL A 167 30.92 11.63 27.36
N LEU A 168 30.11 12.01 26.36
CA LEU A 168 29.07 11.15 25.78
C LEU A 168 29.69 9.97 25.02
N GLN A 169 30.73 10.21 24.23
CA GLN A 169 31.49 9.16 23.54
C GLN A 169 32.01 8.09 24.51
N SER A 170 32.51 8.49 25.69
CA SER A 170 32.95 7.55 26.74
C SER A 170 31.82 6.68 27.31
N VAL A 171 30.56 7.14 27.25
CA VAL A 171 29.38 6.34 27.66
C VAL A 171 29.03 5.31 26.59
N LEU A 172 28.99 5.73 25.32
CA LEU A 172 28.69 4.85 24.19
C LEU A 172 29.77 3.76 24.03
N GLU A 173 31.06 4.12 24.15
CA GLU A 173 32.16 3.16 24.17
C GLU A 173 32.09 2.22 25.38
N SER A 174 31.75 2.72 26.58
CA SER A 174 31.53 1.86 27.76
C SER A 174 30.37 0.88 27.60
N SER A 175 29.41 1.17 26.73
CA SER A 175 28.27 0.29 26.44
C SER A 175 28.58 -0.78 25.39
N THR A 176 29.72 -0.67 24.72
CA THR A 176 30.02 -1.50 23.54
C THR A 176 30.33 -2.94 23.94
N HIS A 177 29.56 -3.88 23.41
CA HIS A 177 29.72 -5.32 23.64
C HIS A 177 29.68 -6.10 22.31
N THR A 178 30.17 -7.34 22.33
CA THR A 178 30.17 -8.21 21.14
C THR A 178 29.09 -9.28 21.28
N LYS A 179 28.33 -9.50 20.22
CA LYS A 179 27.27 -10.51 20.11
C LYS A 179 27.34 -11.09 18.69
N ASP A 180 27.41 -12.41 18.58
CA ASP A 180 27.47 -13.14 17.30
C ASP A 180 28.56 -12.63 16.31
N GLY A 181 29.69 -12.15 16.86
CA GLY A 181 30.83 -11.61 16.11
C GLY A 181 30.74 -10.12 15.74
N GLN A 182 29.57 -9.50 15.89
CA GLN A 182 29.33 -8.09 15.60
C GLN A 182 29.34 -7.25 16.90
N LYS A 183 29.66 -5.96 16.78
CA LYS A 183 29.71 -5.02 17.91
C LYS A 183 28.44 -4.20 18.02
N TYR A 184 27.91 -4.12 19.23
CA TYR A 184 26.68 -3.41 19.55
C TYR A 184 26.88 -2.43 20.72
N CYS A 185 26.09 -1.36 20.75
CA CYS A 185 26.12 -0.27 21.73
C CYS A 185 24.67 0.15 22.11
N ILE A 186 24.52 0.92 23.20
CA ILE A 186 23.21 1.54 23.49
C ILE A 186 22.86 2.62 22.46
N ASN A 187 21.56 2.78 22.21
CA ASN A 187 21.05 3.90 21.43
C ASN A 187 21.18 5.20 22.25
N GLN A 188 21.78 6.24 21.68
CA GLN A 188 21.94 7.54 22.35
C GLN A 188 20.61 8.31 22.53
N TYR A 189 19.56 7.92 21.81
CA TYR A 189 18.24 8.52 21.88
C TYR A 189 17.31 7.78 22.86
N ASP A 190 17.48 6.47 23.05
CA ASP A 190 16.75 5.64 24.03
C ASP A 190 17.64 4.58 24.69
N ILE A 191 18.04 4.79 25.95
CA ILE A 191 18.93 3.88 26.69
C ILE A 191 18.30 2.50 27.02
N ARG A 192 17.02 2.28 26.69
CA ARG A 192 16.36 0.97 26.77
C ARG A 192 16.79 0.06 25.62
N LEU A 193 17.17 0.63 24.48
CA LEU A 193 17.72 -0.06 23.32
C LEU A 193 19.23 -0.24 23.51
N LYS A 194 19.71 -1.49 23.47
CA LYS A 194 21.08 -1.86 23.84
C LYS A 194 21.88 -2.57 22.75
N ASP A 195 21.20 -2.97 21.69
CA ASP A 195 21.70 -3.84 20.64
C ASP A 195 21.73 -3.05 19.31
N GLU A 196 22.12 -1.76 19.33
CA GLU A 196 22.35 -0.96 18.11
C GLU A 196 23.74 -1.24 17.54
N GLU A 197 23.90 -1.27 16.22
CA GLU A 197 25.22 -1.52 15.62
C GLU A 197 26.24 -0.42 15.97
N SER A 198 27.45 -0.83 16.36
CA SER A 198 28.57 0.09 16.60
C SER A 198 29.36 0.31 15.31
N PRO A 199 29.60 1.56 14.85
CA PRO A 199 29.57 2.81 15.63
C PRO A 199 28.31 3.67 15.42
N ALA A 200 27.22 3.15 14.86
CA ALA A 200 26.02 3.93 14.52
C ALA A 200 25.23 4.37 15.77
N CYS A 201 25.10 3.50 16.79
CA CYS A 201 24.61 3.78 18.15
C CYS A 201 23.37 4.71 18.26
N GLY A 202 22.46 4.65 17.28
CA GLY A 202 21.25 5.48 17.20
C GLY A 202 20.89 6.06 15.82
N GLN A 203 21.78 6.02 14.83
CA GLN A 203 21.49 6.46 13.43
C GLN A 203 20.44 5.60 12.69
N SER A 204 19.95 4.54 13.35
CA SER A 204 18.90 3.61 12.94
C SER A 204 17.48 4.09 13.30
N TRP A 205 17.35 5.22 14.00
CA TRP A 205 16.16 5.58 14.77
C TRP A 205 15.76 7.05 14.58
N PRO A 206 14.46 7.41 14.47
CA PRO A 206 13.30 6.52 14.37
C PRO A 206 13.31 5.64 13.12
N TYR A 207 12.63 4.50 13.15
CA TYR A 207 12.81 3.44 12.14
C TYR A 207 12.28 3.82 10.75
N GLU A 208 11.38 4.81 10.66
CA GLU A 208 10.83 5.36 9.40
C GLU A 208 11.76 6.37 8.70
N LEU A 209 13.01 6.53 9.17
CA LEU A 209 14.00 7.41 8.54
C LEU A 209 14.32 7.04 7.08
N GLU A 210 14.17 5.77 6.71
CA GLU A 210 14.35 5.29 5.34
C GLU A 210 13.23 5.79 4.40
N ASP A 211 11.97 5.78 4.85
CA ASP A 211 10.84 6.36 4.12
C ASP A 211 11.00 7.87 3.95
N MET A 212 11.40 8.57 5.02
CA MET A 212 11.69 10.00 4.96
C MET A 212 12.84 10.33 4.01
N THR A 213 13.91 9.52 4.02
CA THR A 213 15.04 9.65 3.08
C THR A 213 14.59 9.45 1.63
N THR A 214 13.72 8.47 1.38
CA THR A 214 13.18 8.17 0.05
C THR A 214 12.27 9.29 -0.44
N TYR A 215 11.34 9.75 0.41
CA TYR A 215 10.41 10.84 0.11
C TYR A 215 11.14 12.15 -0.21
N LEU A 216 12.09 12.57 0.64
CA LEU A 216 12.90 13.79 0.45
C LEU A 216 13.89 13.72 -0.73
N ARG A 217 14.04 12.55 -1.36
CA ARG A 217 14.82 12.37 -2.60
C ARG A 217 13.98 12.39 -3.89
N LEU A 218 12.65 12.31 -3.80
CA LEU A 218 11.77 12.29 -4.98
C LEU A 218 12.02 13.53 -5.88
N PRO A 219 12.28 13.37 -7.19
CA PRO A 219 12.57 14.50 -8.08
C PRO A 219 11.45 15.55 -8.13
N ALA A 220 10.19 15.12 -8.05
CA ALA A 220 9.04 16.03 -7.98
C ALA A 220 9.06 16.90 -6.71
N LEU A 221 9.47 16.33 -5.57
CA LEU A 221 9.57 17.08 -4.32
C LEU A 221 10.79 18.00 -4.31
N LYS A 222 11.97 17.53 -4.77
CA LYS A 222 13.17 18.37 -4.93
C LYS A 222 12.86 19.65 -5.72
N SER A 223 12.16 19.53 -6.85
CA SER A 223 11.82 20.69 -7.69
C SER A 223 10.72 21.56 -7.08
N ALA A 224 9.74 20.95 -6.39
CA ALA A 224 8.72 21.69 -5.65
C ALA A 224 9.29 22.54 -4.51
N ILE A 225 10.36 22.10 -3.84
CA ILE A 225 11.09 22.89 -2.82
C ILE A 225 12.28 23.68 -3.40
N HIS A 226 12.43 23.69 -4.73
CA HIS A 226 13.49 24.38 -5.48
C HIS A 226 14.93 23.94 -5.12
N ALA A 227 15.12 22.72 -4.63
CA ALA A 227 16.40 22.11 -4.28
C ALA A 227 17.10 21.37 -5.44
N ASP A 228 16.74 21.68 -6.69
CA ASP A 228 17.22 20.98 -7.90
C ASP A 228 18.75 21.03 -8.10
N ALA A 229 19.43 21.98 -7.45
CA ALA A 229 20.90 22.06 -7.45
C ALA A 229 21.58 20.94 -6.63
N GLN A 230 20.87 20.26 -5.70
CA GLN A 230 21.46 19.26 -4.81
C GLN A 230 21.43 17.85 -5.41
N ALA A 231 22.51 17.52 -6.12
CA ALA A 231 22.70 16.24 -6.80
C ALA A 231 22.59 15.02 -5.86
N LEU A 232 23.20 15.08 -4.66
CA LEU A 232 23.24 13.96 -3.72
C LEU A 232 21.89 13.63 -3.06
N GLY A 233 20.95 14.59 -3.05
CA GLY A 233 19.69 14.50 -2.33
C GLY A 233 19.84 14.70 -0.81
N TRP A 234 18.76 14.46 -0.08
CA TRP A 234 18.71 14.58 1.37
C TRP A 234 19.30 13.34 2.06
N SER A 235 19.95 13.51 3.20
CA SER A 235 20.34 12.43 4.11
C SER A 235 20.41 12.97 5.53
N GLU A 236 19.93 12.17 6.48
CA GLU A 236 20.05 12.43 7.91
C GLU A 236 21.53 12.51 8.35
N CYS A 237 21.81 13.23 9.44
CA CYS A 237 23.14 13.39 10.06
C CYS A 237 24.34 13.60 9.10
N THR A 238 24.15 14.32 7.99
CA THR A 238 25.20 14.50 6.96
C THR A 238 26.38 15.34 7.48
N PHE A 239 27.52 14.70 7.76
CA PHE A 239 28.73 15.32 8.33
C PHE A 239 29.21 16.58 7.59
N ASN A 240 29.12 16.63 6.26
CA ASN A 240 29.49 17.84 5.50
C ASN A 240 28.65 19.05 5.92
N VAL A 241 27.33 18.88 6.11
CA VAL A 241 26.44 19.96 6.57
C VAL A 241 26.76 20.35 8.01
N GLN A 242 27.02 19.36 8.87
CA GLN A 242 27.47 19.60 10.25
C GLN A 242 28.79 20.39 10.32
N ARG A 243 29.71 20.15 9.38
CA ARG A 243 30.99 20.87 9.28
C ARG A 243 30.79 22.32 8.81
N GLU A 244 30.00 22.56 7.77
CA GLU A 244 29.75 23.92 7.27
C GLU A 244 28.90 24.78 8.24
N LEU A 245 28.11 24.15 9.10
CA LEU A 245 27.41 24.79 10.24
C LEU A 245 28.29 24.86 11.51
N GLY A 246 29.53 24.37 11.46
CA GLY A 246 30.46 24.35 12.58
C GLY A 246 31.09 25.71 12.88
N GLY A 247 31.51 25.91 14.13
CA GLY A 247 32.27 27.10 14.53
C GLY A 247 31.43 28.31 14.96
N ASP A 248 30.14 28.12 15.25
CA ASP A 248 29.32 29.17 15.85
C ASP A 248 29.90 29.63 17.21
N LYS A 249 29.88 30.95 17.41
CA LYS A 249 30.36 31.66 18.61
C LYS A 249 29.23 32.44 19.31
N SER A 250 27.99 32.19 18.90
CA SER A 250 26.78 32.69 19.55
C SER A 250 26.68 32.11 20.98
N VAL A 251 26.14 32.91 21.91
CA VAL A 251 26.01 32.48 23.31
C VAL A 251 24.91 31.41 23.47
N PRO A 252 25.03 30.47 24.42
CA PRO A 252 24.00 29.47 24.68
C PRO A 252 22.61 30.06 24.97
N ALA A 253 21.58 29.38 24.47
CA ALA A 253 20.20 29.85 24.48
C ALA A 253 19.58 30.02 25.88
N TYR A 254 20.13 29.37 26.92
CA TYR A 254 19.69 29.57 28.31
C TYR A 254 19.79 31.02 28.78
N ASN A 255 20.72 31.81 28.23
CA ASN A 255 20.87 33.23 28.54
C ASN A 255 19.66 34.06 28.07
N LEU A 256 18.85 33.56 27.12
CA LEU A 256 17.66 34.23 26.60
C LEU A 256 16.38 33.88 27.40
N LEU A 257 16.30 32.69 28.00
CA LEU A 257 15.10 32.20 28.69
C LEU A 257 14.56 33.17 29.77
N PRO A 258 15.37 33.84 30.62
CA PRO A 258 14.86 34.79 31.60
C PRO A 258 14.17 36.01 30.99
N GLY A 259 14.54 36.39 29.76
CA GLY A 259 13.90 37.47 29.00
C GLY A 259 12.59 37.04 28.35
N LEU A 260 12.51 35.79 27.86
CA LEU A 260 11.29 35.21 27.30
C LEU A 260 10.22 35.02 28.39
N LEU A 261 10.60 34.46 29.54
CA LEU A 261 9.71 34.15 30.67
C LEU A 261 9.03 35.38 31.32
N GLN A 262 9.51 36.59 31.03
CA GLN A 262 8.87 37.85 31.44
C GLN A 262 7.68 38.24 30.54
N GLU A 263 7.66 37.77 29.29
CA GLU A 263 6.72 38.20 28.25
C GLU A 263 5.77 37.08 27.81
N ILE A 264 6.28 35.84 27.71
CA ILE A 264 5.55 34.67 27.21
C ILE A 264 5.82 33.41 28.06
N PRO A 265 4.86 32.47 28.13
CA PRO A 265 5.07 31.15 28.73
C PRO A 265 6.04 30.27 27.93
N VAL A 266 6.82 29.48 28.66
CA VAL A 266 7.77 28.50 28.14
C VAL A 266 7.40 27.12 28.69
N LEU A 267 7.13 26.18 27.80
CA LEU A 267 7.07 24.76 28.12
C LEU A 267 8.43 24.14 27.81
N LEU A 268 9.09 23.59 28.81
CA LEU A 268 10.17 22.63 28.64
C LEU A 268 9.62 21.24 28.93
N TYR A 269 9.97 20.25 28.12
CA TYR A 269 9.61 18.87 28.42
C TYR A 269 10.74 17.90 28.08
N SER A 270 10.80 16.77 28.78
CA SER A 270 11.83 15.76 28.56
C SER A 270 11.31 14.34 28.68
N GLY A 271 11.99 13.43 27.97
CA GLY A 271 11.83 11.98 28.11
C GLY A 271 12.63 11.42 29.29
N GLU A 272 12.09 10.36 29.90
CA GLU A 272 12.72 9.63 31.00
C GLU A 272 13.98 8.85 30.59
N TYR A 273 14.09 8.44 29.31
CA TYR A 273 15.13 7.55 28.79
C TYR A 273 16.02 8.14 27.68
N ASP A 274 15.91 9.45 27.43
CA ASP A 274 16.86 10.20 26.59
C ASP A 274 18.23 10.29 27.28
N LEU A 275 19.33 9.99 26.56
CA LEU A 275 20.70 10.23 27.00
C LEU A 275 21.27 11.56 26.45
N ILE A 276 21.16 11.80 25.14
CA ILE A 276 21.77 12.93 24.42
C ILE A 276 21.23 14.31 24.87
N CYS A 277 19.98 14.42 25.28
CA CYS A 277 19.41 15.64 25.88
C CYS A 277 18.65 15.34 27.19
N ASN A 278 19.18 14.39 27.94
CA ASN A 278 18.62 13.83 29.17
C ASN A 278 17.97 14.82 30.15
N THR A 279 16.90 14.34 30.79
CA THR A 279 16.11 15.03 31.81
C THR A 279 16.94 15.73 32.90
N LEU A 280 18.08 15.18 33.32
CA LEU A 280 18.91 15.79 34.37
C LEU A 280 19.61 17.06 33.90
N GLY A 281 19.97 17.16 32.63
CA GLY A 281 20.47 18.41 32.04
C GLY A 281 19.43 19.52 32.09
N THR A 282 18.17 19.19 31.84
CA THR A 282 17.02 20.11 31.96
C THR A 282 16.75 20.47 33.43
N GLU A 283 16.71 19.52 34.36
CA GLU A 283 16.55 19.80 35.80
C GLU A 283 17.70 20.66 36.35
N TYR A 284 18.96 20.41 35.93
CA TYR A 284 20.13 21.21 36.29
C TYR A 284 20.02 22.64 35.75
N LEU A 285 19.70 22.82 34.46
CA LEU A 285 19.40 24.12 33.86
C LEU A 285 18.33 24.87 34.67
N ILE A 286 17.16 24.28 34.89
CA ILE A 286 16.04 24.96 35.57
C ILE A 286 16.41 25.30 37.02
N SER A 287 17.09 24.41 37.73
CA SER A 287 17.54 24.66 39.11
C SER A 287 18.54 25.82 39.22
N ASN A 288 19.36 26.05 38.17
CA ASN A 288 20.28 27.18 38.10
C ASN A 288 19.68 28.46 37.49
N LEU A 289 18.64 28.34 36.66
CA LEU A 289 17.95 29.46 36.04
C LEU A 289 17.31 30.38 37.09
N THR A 290 17.46 31.70 36.89
CA THR A 290 16.80 32.72 37.70
C THR A 290 15.89 33.53 36.80
N TRP A 291 14.58 33.53 37.07
CA TRP A 291 13.56 34.19 36.27
C TRP A 291 12.44 34.74 37.14
N ASN A 292 11.90 35.89 36.73
CA ASN A 292 10.79 36.58 37.43
C ASN A 292 11.06 36.77 38.94
N GLY A 293 12.31 37.10 39.28
CA GLY A 293 12.78 37.43 40.63
C GLY A 293 13.40 36.28 41.43
N GLU A 294 13.17 35.01 41.05
CA GLU A 294 13.50 33.84 41.86
C GLU A 294 14.28 32.76 41.09
N LYS A 295 15.12 32.01 41.81
CA LYS A 295 15.97 30.94 41.25
C LYS A 295 15.32 29.57 41.39
N GLY A 296 15.19 28.82 40.29
CA GLY A 296 14.59 27.48 40.30
C GLY A 296 13.11 27.43 40.70
N PHE A 297 12.56 26.21 40.80
CA PHE A 297 11.15 26.00 41.12
C PHE A 297 10.75 26.30 42.58
N GLN A 298 11.73 26.46 43.49
CA GLN A 298 11.56 26.79 44.92
C GLN A 298 10.60 25.86 45.69
N ALA A 299 9.29 26.11 45.61
CA ALA A 299 8.24 25.41 46.35
C ALA A 299 7.08 24.93 45.46
N ALA A 300 7.26 24.87 44.14
CA ALA A 300 6.27 24.28 43.23
C ALA A 300 6.13 22.76 43.47
N GLU A 301 4.91 22.27 43.63
CA GLU A 301 4.65 20.84 43.81
C GLU A 301 4.78 20.11 42.46
N ARG A 302 5.60 19.05 42.41
CA ARG A 302 5.68 18.14 41.27
C ARG A 302 4.42 17.27 41.22
N THR A 303 3.44 17.71 40.46
CA THR A 303 2.12 17.08 40.35
C THR A 303 2.14 15.87 39.41
N ASN A 304 1.43 14.80 39.78
CA ASN A 304 1.28 13.62 38.92
C ASN A 304 0.19 13.84 37.87
N TRP A 305 0.47 13.40 36.64
CA TRP A 305 -0.43 13.50 35.48
C TRP A 305 -0.84 12.11 35.02
N PHE A 306 -2.14 11.96 34.75
CA PHE A 306 -2.76 10.69 34.40
C PHE A 306 -3.61 10.82 33.14
N ILE A 307 -3.56 9.78 32.30
CA ILE A 307 -4.44 9.57 31.14
C ILE A 307 -4.98 8.14 31.27
N ASP A 308 -6.30 7.94 31.18
CA ASP A 308 -6.93 6.61 31.36
C ASP A 308 -6.50 5.91 32.67
N ASP A 309 -6.52 6.67 33.78
CA ASP A 309 -6.02 6.30 35.12
C ASP A 309 -4.54 5.87 35.21
N LYS A 310 -3.81 5.77 34.10
CA LYS A 310 -2.36 5.43 34.04
C LYS A 310 -1.52 6.69 34.25
N LEU A 311 -0.39 6.56 34.96
CA LEU A 311 0.57 7.64 35.17
C LEU A 311 1.32 7.94 33.87
N ALA A 312 1.04 9.07 33.24
CA ALA A 312 1.68 9.53 32.00
C ALA A 312 2.97 10.33 32.26
N GLY A 313 3.10 10.94 33.45
CA GLY A 313 4.27 11.74 33.80
C GLY A 313 4.03 12.70 34.96
N HIS A 314 4.81 13.77 35.01
CA HIS A 314 4.73 14.79 36.05
C HIS A 314 4.82 16.21 35.51
N TYR A 315 4.05 17.13 36.09
CA TYR A 315 4.06 18.56 35.79
C TYR A 315 4.61 19.36 36.97
N THR A 316 5.51 20.29 36.70
CA THR A 316 5.98 21.30 37.66
C THR A 316 5.91 22.67 37.00
N GLU A 317 5.11 23.59 37.55
CA GLU A 317 4.85 24.91 36.94
C GLU A 317 5.10 26.04 37.94
N ALA A 318 5.82 27.08 37.50
CA ALA A 318 5.97 28.33 38.25
C ALA A 318 6.38 29.51 37.35
N ARG A 319 5.75 30.67 37.57
CA ARG A 319 6.19 31.97 37.01
C ARG A 319 6.43 31.92 35.49
N ASN A 320 5.45 31.40 34.74
CA ASN A 320 5.46 31.21 33.28
C ASN A 320 6.37 30.09 32.74
N LEU A 321 7.08 29.35 33.59
CA LEU A 321 7.83 28.15 33.20
C LEU A 321 7.05 26.89 33.60
N THR A 322 6.73 26.04 32.63
CA THR A 322 6.19 24.70 32.84
C THR A 322 7.25 23.68 32.47
N PHE A 323 7.55 22.73 33.36
CA PHE A 323 8.38 21.57 33.09
C PHE A 323 7.56 20.28 33.17
N VAL A 324 7.65 19.44 32.14
CA VAL A 324 6.99 18.13 32.08
C VAL A 324 8.02 17.03 31.89
N LEU A 325 8.01 16.04 32.80
CA LEU A 325 8.69 14.76 32.57
C LEU A 325 7.66 13.76 32.07
N ILE A 326 7.86 13.25 30.85
CA ILE A 326 7.01 12.21 30.26
C ILE A 326 7.59 10.85 30.62
N LYS A 327 6.77 10.00 31.25
CA LYS A 327 7.16 8.66 31.66
C LYS A 327 7.34 7.75 30.44
N ASP A 328 8.33 6.87 30.46
CA ASP A 328 8.57 5.89 29.40
C ASP A 328 8.74 6.49 27.98
N GLY A 329 9.20 7.74 27.87
CA GLY A 329 9.57 8.40 26.61
C GLY A 329 11.09 8.60 26.47
N SER A 330 11.56 8.75 25.24
CA SER A 330 12.97 8.89 24.83
C SER A 330 13.26 10.32 24.29
N HIS A 331 14.24 10.48 23.39
CA HIS A 331 14.59 11.78 22.78
C HIS A 331 13.47 12.42 21.93
N MET A 332 12.60 11.63 21.29
CA MET A 332 11.50 12.11 20.44
C MET A 332 10.16 11.75 21.10
N VAL A 333 9.79 12.47 22.16
CA VAL A 333 8.57 12.21 22.94
C VAL A 333 7.28 12.22 22.10
N PRO A 334 7.11 13.05 21.05
CA PRO A 334 5.94 12.98 20.16
C PRO A 334 5.81 11.66 19.41
N TYR A 335 6.91 10.95 19.16
CA TYR A 335 6.96 9.66 18.48
C TYR A 335 6.65 8.50 19.44
N ASP A 336 7.32 8.42 20.60
CA ASP A 336 7.08 7.36 21.58
C ASP A 336 5.72 7.48 22.30
N ARG A 337 5.30 8.72 22.53
CA ARG A 337 4.25 9.12 23.47
C ARG A 337 3.29 10.14 22.83
N PRO A 338 2.66 9.83 21.68
CA PRO A 338 1.87 10.80 20.92
C PRO A 338 0.59 11.24 21.66
N ILE A 339 -0.03 10.37 22.46
CA ILE A 339 -1.27 10.68 23.20
C ILE A 339 -0.96 11.61 24.37
N GLU A 340 0.10 11.30 25.10
CA GLU A 340 0.64 12.10 26.20
C GLU A 340 1.08 13.48 25.68
N THR A 341 1.88 13.52 24.60
CA THR A 341 2.35 14.76 23.97
C THR A 341 1.18 15.63 23.47
N LEU A 342 0.15 15.03 22.85
CA LEU A 342 -1.03 15.78 22.38
C LEU A 342 -1.81 16.40 23.55
N ASP A 343 -2.02 15.67 24.66
CA ASP A 343 -2.65 16.23 25.86
C ASP A 343 -1.80 17.35 26.48
N MET A 344 -0.47 17.23 26.45
CA MET A 344 0.46 18.25 26.95
C MET A 344 0.43 19.55 26.13
N ILE A 345 0.52 19.46 24.79
CA ILE A 345 0.48 20.63 23.92
C ILE A 345 -0.90 21.31 23.98
N ASN A 346 -1.99 20.52 24.01
CA ASN A 346 -3.34 21.04 24.21
C ASN A 346 -3.48 21.82 25.53
N ARG A 347 -2.95 21.29 26.65
CA ARG A 347 -2.89 22.00 27.94
C ARG A 347 -2.11 23.30 27.87
N PHE A 348 -0.92 23.29 27.26
CA PHE A 348 -0.05 24.46 27.14
C PHE A 348 -0.67 25.58 26.27
N MET A 349 -1.39 25.21 25.22
CA MET A 349 -2.15 26.15 24.38
C MET A 349 -3.51 26.55 24.98
N GLY A 350 -3.96 25.89 26.05
CA GLY A 350 -5.26 26.14 26.68
C GLY A 350 -6.46 25.68 25.85
N VAL A 351 -6.31 24.63 25.04
CA VAL A 351 -7.33 24.13 24.10
C VAL A 351 -7.79 22.71 24.44
N GLY A 352 -9.08 22.41 24.18
CA GLY A 352 -9.67 21.08 24.37
C GLY A 352 -10.10 20.76 25.82
N ASP A 353 -10.95 19.74 25.95
CA ASP A 353 -11.65 19.42 27.20
C ASP A 353 -10.87 18.51 28.17
N ASN A 354 -9.56 18.32 27.99
CA ASN A 354 -8.76 17.30 28.70
C ASN A 354 -9.26 15.87 28.45
N VAL A 355 -9.56 15.58 27.18
CA VAL A 355 -9.96 14.25 26.68
C VAL A 355 -9.22 14.01 25.36
N VAL A 356 -8.45 12.92 25.27
CA VAL A 356 -7.70 12.54 24.06
C VAL A 356 -8.06 11.10 23.70
N ASN A 357 -8.44 10.86 22.44
CA ASN A 357 -8.96 9.57 21.96
C ASN A 357 -10.11 8.98 22.82
N GLY A 358 -10.94 9.85 23.41
CA GLY A 358 -12.03 9.47 24.31
C GLY A 358 -11.60 9.14 25.74
N LEU A 359 -10.30 9.17 26.04
CA LEU A 359 -9.72 8.90 27.36
C LEU A 359 -9.62 10.21 28.18
N PRO A 360 -10.14 10.26 29.42
CA PRO A 360 -10.02 11.43 30.26
C PRO A 360 -8.60 11.60 30.80
N SER A 361 -8.09 12.83 30.76
CA SER A 361 -6.77 13.20 31.27
C SER A 361 -6.87 14.19 32.44
N ARG A 362 -5.96 14.09 33.41
CA ARG A 362 -5.96 14.94 34.61
C ARG A 362 -4.56 15.16 35.18
N VAL A 363 -4.37 16.31 35.83
CA VAL A 363 -3.19 16.61 36.64
C VAL A 363 -3.65 16.79 38.09
N GLY A 364 -2.96 16.16 39.05
CA GLY A 364 -3.27 16.25 40.48
C GLY A 364 -4.03 15.04 41.09
N GLN A 365 -4.48 15.20 42.34
CA GLN A 365 -4.89 14.08 43.19
C GLN A 365 -6.29 13.49 42.89
N TYR A 366 -6.37 12.16 42.92
CA TYR A 366 -7.60 11.38 42.78
C TYR A 366 -8.49 11.48 44.03
N LYS A 367 -9.55 12.30 43.97
CA LYS A 367 -10.65 12.25 44.95
C LYS A 367 -11.56 11.06 44.67
N ALA A 368 -11.23 9.91 45.26
CA ALA A 368 -12.08 8.73 45.27
C ALA A 368 -13.51 9.09 45.73
N ALA A 369 -14.51 8.76 44.91
CA ALA A 369 -15.90 9.08 45.23
C ALA A 369 -16.34 8.37 46.52
N SER A 370 -16.70 9.16 47.54
CA SER A 370 -17.05 8.64 48.86
C SER A 370 -18.34 7.81 48.79
N LYS A 371 -18.23 6.49 48.96
CA LYS A 371 -19.40 5.64 49.21
C LYS A 371 -19.98 6.01 50.58
N THR A 372 -21.11 6.70 50.56
CA THR A 372 -21.91 6.99 51.75
C THR A 372 -22.38 5.69 52.40
N SER A 373 -21.69 5.26 53.46
CA SER A 373 -22.19 4.25 54.41
C SER A 373 -22.55 4.94 55.71
N ALA A 374 -23.65 4.52 56.33
CA ALA A 374 -24.19 5.17 57.52
C ALA A 374 -23.35 4.86 58.78
N LYS A 375 -23.23 5.85 59.67
CA LYS A 375 -22.95 5.63 61.10
C LYS A 375 -24.20 5.02 61.75
N PRO A 376 -24.07 4.15 62.78
CA PRO A 376 -23.86 4.72 64.12
C PRO A 376 -23.01 3.90 65.14
N THR A 377 -22.57 4.61 66.18
CA THR A 377 -22.35 4.20 67.59
C THR A 377 -21.44 3.03 68.04
N GLU A 378 -20.44 3.42 68.84
CA GLU A 378 -20.08 2.90 70.20
C GLU A 378 -19.06 1.75 70.43
N ALA A 379 -18.44 1.84 71.64
CA ALA A 379 -17.42 1.00 72.29
C ALA A 379 -16.04 0.87 71.57
N SER A 380 -14.86 1.06 72.19
CA SER A 380 -14.29 0.61 73.49
C SER A 380 -13.89 -0.89 73.46
N ALA A 381 -12.68 -1.33 73.85
CA ALA A 381 -11.57 -0.66 74.56
C ALA A 381 -10.17 -1.21 74.20
N THR A 382 -9.14 -0.43 74.55
CA THR A 382 -7.84 -0.80 75.16
C THR A 382 -7.36 -2.27 75.12
N VAL A 383 -6.12 -2.52 74.68
CA VAL A 383 -5.05 -3.17 75.50
C VAL A 383 -3.66 -3.12 74.82
N THR A 384 -2.65 -2.92 75.69
CA THR A 384 -1.19 -3.04 75.57
C THR A 384 -0.70 -4.41 74.99
N THR A 385 0.58 -4.71 74.72
CA THR A 385 1.79 -4.44 75.53
C THR A 385 3.11 -4.75 74.78
N SER A 386 4.18 -4.01 75.13
CA SER A 386 5.60 -4.43 75.22
C SER A 386 6.30 -5.28 74.13
N THR A 387 7.38 -4.70 73.60
CA THR A 387 8.65 -5.36 73.15
C THR A 387 9.27 -6.24 74.26
N PRO A 388 10.20 -7.19 73.94
CA PRO A 388 11.63 -6.82 73.85
C PRO A 388 12.50 -7.63 72.86
N ALA A 389 13.81 -7.33 72.88
CA ALA A 389 14.95 -7.99 72.22
C ALA A 389 15.10 -9.50 72.58
N GLY A 390 15.97 -10.30 71.94
CA GLY A 390 16.99 -10.07 70.90
C GLY A 390 18.12 -11.12 71.02
N ASP A 391 19.34 -10.80 70.55
CA ASP A 391 20.58 -11.59 70.69
C ASP A 391 20.63 -12.98 69.96
N LYS A 392 21.78 -13.57 69.58
CA LYS A 392 23.15 -13.12 69.22
C LYS A 392 23.99 -14.35 68.78
N VAL A 393 24.94 -14.18 67.84
CA VAL A 393 26.30 -14.85 67.82
C VAL A 393 26.28 -16.41 67.63
N THR A 394 27.28 -17.14 67.09
CA THR A 394 28.75 -17.03 66.91
C THR A 394 29.19 -17.76 65.63
N ASN A 395 30.28 -17.27 64.99
CA ASN A 395 31.56 -17.94 64.63
C ASN A 395 31.62 -19.46 64.33
N ASN A 396 32.56 -19.98 63.52
CA ASN A 396 33.85 -19.45 62.98
C ASN A 396 34.14 -20.11 61.58
N ASP A 397 35.32 -20.17 60.93
CA ASP A 397 36.74 -19.92 61.31
C ASP A 397 37.64 -19.54 60.09
N ALA A 398 38.96 -19.47 60.34
CA ALA A 398 40.17 -19.35 59.51
C ALA A 398 40.20 -20.04 58.11
N GLU A 399 40.79 -19.46 57.03
CA GLU A 399 42.22 -19.13 56.72
C GLU A 399 42.95 -20.31 56.01
N SER A 400 43.62 -20.19 54.85
CA SER A 400 44.89 -19.46 54.64
C SER A 400 45.42 -19.58 53.18
N THR A 401 46.26 -18.63 52.75
CA THR A 401 47.32 -18.67 51.68
C THR A 401 47.02 -19.31 50.30
N GLU A 402 47.18 -18.61 49.17
CA GLU A 402 48.46 -18.29 48.48
C GLU A 402 49.38 -19.51 48.24
N THR A 403 49.87 -19.79 47.03
CA THR A 403 51.00 -19.06 46.39
C THR A 403 51.35 -19.66 45.02
N ASN A 404 52.01 -18.85 44.16
CA ASN A 404 52.95 -19.23 43.08
C ASN A 404 52.47 -20.14 41.92
N SER A 405 52.72 -19.86 40.63
CA SER A 405 53.74 -19.07 39.88
C SER A 405 55.12 -19.71 39.69
N THR A 406 55.63 -19.62 38.44
CA THR A 406 56.99 -20.00 37.98
C THR A 406 57.31 -21.53 37.99
N ALA A 407 58.30 -22.04 37.26
CA ALA A 407 59.41 -21.35 36.59
C ALA A 407 60.08 -22.13 35.43
N LYS A 408 60.69 -21.35 34.50
CA LYS A 408 62.00 -21.58 33.85
C LYS A 408 62.15 -22.77 32.87
N GLU A 409 63.15 -22.82 31.97
CA GLU A 409 64.31 -21.95 31.65
C GLU A 409 64.49 -22.01 30.11
N ASP A 410 64.61 -20.93 29.30
CA ASP A 410 65.55 -19.79 29.24
C ASP A 410 66.85 -20.10 28.43
N SER A 411 67.47 -19.07 27.83
CA SER A 411 68.69 -19.05 26.97
C SER A 411 68.57 -19.59 25.52
N SER A 412 69.29 -19.10 24.49
CA SER A 412 70.05 -17.82 24.31
C SER A 412 70.51 -17.62 22.83
N ALA A 413 70.91 -16.37 22.48
CA ALA A 413 71.71 -15.93 21.31
C ALA A 413 71.19 -16.25 19.87
N SER A 414 71.04 -15.31 18.90
CA SER A 414 71.91 -14.22 18.39
C SER A 414 73.15 -14.73 17.62
N VAL A 415 73.63 -14.15 16.50
CA VAL A 415 73.29 -12.93 15.71
C VAL A 415 73.61 -13.21 14.22
N ASP A 416 72.94 -12.59 13.23
CA ASP A 416 73.64 -12.14 11.99
C ASP A 416 72.89 -11.04 11.21
N SER A 417 73.36 -10.67 10.00
CA SER A 417 73.37 -9.29 9.51
C SER A 417 73.24 -9.08 7.99
N LEU A 418 72.91 -7.82 7.65
CA LEU A 418 73.05 -7.09 6.38
C LEU A 418 72.95 -7.79 5.00
N ALA A 419 71.81 -7.54 4.37
CA ALA A 419 71.49 -7.63 2.94
C ALA A 419 72.53 -7.09 1.92
N LYS A 420 72.46 -7.61 0.67
CA LYS A 420 72.01 -6.78 -0.50
C LYS A 420 71.81 -7.51 -1.86
N TYR A 421 70.71 -7.08 -2.52
CA TYR A 421 70.53 -6.83 -3.97
C TYR A 421 70.15 -7.92 -5.03
N ARG A 422 68.95 -7.66 -5.62
CA ARG A 422 68.58 -7.62 -7.07
C ARG A 422 67.98 -8.88 -7.73
N SER A 423 67.31 -8.62 -8.88
CA SER A 423 66.63 -9.56 -9.80
C SER A 423 65.26 -10.07 -9.30
N TRP A 424 64.15 -10.05 -10.06
CA TRP A 424 63.86 -9.66 -11.47
C TRP A 424 62.59 -8.78 -11.57
N GLY A 425 62.47 -8.04 -12.67
CA GLY A 425 61.20 -7.50 -13.17
C GLY A 425 61.04 -7.83 -14.66
N VAL A 426 59.92 -8.46 -15.03
CA VAL A 426 59.50 -8.76 -16.42
C VAL A 426 57.96 -8.71 -16.62
N PRO A 427 57.09 -9.29 -15.75
CA PRO A 427 55.71 -9.56 -16.15
C PRO A 427 54.79 -8.32 -16.25
N ALA A 428 55.08 -7.25 -15.51
CA ALA A 428 54.22 -6.06 -15.45
C ALA A 428 54.10 -5.31 -16.79
N LEU A 429 55.14 -5.37 -17.66
CA LEU A 429 55.18 -4.58 -18.90
C LEU A 429 54.30 -5.18 -20.03
N ALA A 430 54.00 -6.47 -19.96
CA ALA A 430 53.22 -7.18 -20.97
C ALA A 430 51.71 -6.87 -20.90
N ILE A 431 51.19 -6.59 -19.70
CA ILE A 431 49.75 -6.35 -19.48
C ILE A 431 49.36 -4.96 -19.98
N VAL A 432 50.16 -3.93 -19.66
CA VAL A 432 49.94 -2.54 -20.07
C VAL A 432 49.98 -2.38 -21.59
N THR A 433 50.89 -3.09 -22.27
CA THR A 433 51.02 -3.04 -23.73
C THR A 433 49.87 -3.74 -24.46
N LEU A 434 49.28 -4.81 -23.89
CA LEU A 434 48.14 -5.50 -24.48
C LEU A 434 46.86 -4.63 -24.45
N LEU A 435 46.59 -3.96 -23.33
CA LEU A 435 45.41 -3.12 -23.15
C LEU A 435 45.41 -1.89 -24.08
N ALA A 436 46.58 -1.24 -24.24
CA ALA A 436 46.74 -0.12 -25.16
C ALA A 436 46.45 -0.50 -26.63
N ALA A 437 46.84 -1.70 -27.05
CA ALA A 437 46.59 -2.19 -28.41
C ALA A 437 45.10 -2.43 -28.70
N ILE A 438 44.35 -2.96 -27.72
CA ILE A 438 42.89 -3.19 -27.83
C ILE A 438 42.17 -1.84 -27.94
N PHE A 439 42.51 -0.86 -27.10
CA PHE A 439 41.88 0.46 -27.11
C PHE A 439 42.10 1.20 -28.43
N ALA A 440 43.33 1.15 -28.96
CA ALA A 440 43.67 1.72 -30.28
C ALA A 440 42.87 1.07 -31.43
N CYS A 441 42.66 -0.25 -31.37
CA CYS A 441 41.88 -0.99 -32.37
C CYS A 441 40.40 -0.57 -32.36
N CYS A 442 39.77 -0.50 -31.18
CA CYS A 442 38.39 -0.05 -31.02
C CYS A 442 38.19 1.40 -31.52
N TRP A 443 39.13 2.30 -31.18
CA TRP A 443 39.10 3.70 -31.62
C TRP A 443 39.21 3.82 -33.15
N TYR A 444 40.10 3.05 -33.79
CA TYR A 444 40.28 3.05 -35.24
C TYR A 444 39.03 2.56 -36.00
N CYS A 445 38.34 1.54 -35.47
CA CYS A 445 37.10 1.01 -36.06
C CYS A 445 35.91 1.99 -35.99
N SER A 446 35.90 2.91 -35.01
CA SER A 446 34.77 3.85 -34.81
C SER A 446 34.66 4.98 -35.85
N LYS A 447 35.72 5.25 -36.65
CA LYS A 447 35.85 6.47 -37.46
C LYS A 447 35.62 6.34 -38.98
N LYS A 448 34.81 5.36 -39.43
CA LYS A 448 34.39 5.27 -40.84
C LYS A 448 32.86 5.29 -41.03
N THR A 449 32.38 6.38 -41.61
CA THR A 449 30.99 6.53 -42.07
C THR A 449 30.76 5.83 -43.42
N PRO A 450 29.62 5.13 -43.61
CA PRO A 450 29.15 4.72 -44.93
C PRO A 450 28.23 5.79 -45.54
N LYS A 451 28.33 6.01 -46.85
CA LYS A 451 27.30 6.69 -47.66
C LYS A 451 26.54 5.67 -48.51
N GLU A 452 25.27 6.02 -48.74
CA GLU A 452 24.31 5.53 -49.74
C GLU A 452 24.79 4.52 -50.81
N SER A 453 24.02 3.43 -51.01
CA SER A 453 23.23 3.18 -52.25
C SER A 453 22.90 1.68 -52.47
N ASN A 454 22.13 1.39 -53.52
CA ASN A 454 21.35 0.14 -53.71
C ASN A 454 22.17 -1.10 -54.14
N ALA A 455 21.56 -2.28 -53.94
CA ALA A 455 22.05 -3.60 -54.35
C ALA A 455 22.14 -3.79 -55.90
N PRO A 456 22.88 -4.79 -56.45
CA PRO A 456 22.40 -6.19 -56.41
C PRO A 456 23.45 -7.34 -56.36
N PHE A 457 22.96 -8.52 -55.94
CA PHE A 457 23.37 -9.91 -56.29
C PHE A 457 24.84 -10.33 -56.55
N ALA A 458 25.36 -11.12 -55.59
CA ALA A 458 25.93 -12.47 -55.78
C ALA A 458 27.14 -12.74 -56.71
N TRP A 459 28.33 -12.85 -56.11
CA TRP A 459 29.36 -13.85 -56.48
C TRP A 459 30.34 -14.13 -55.33
N LEU A 460 30.31 -15.34 -54.73
CA LEU A 460 31.42 -16.09 -54.08
C LEU A 460 30.97 -17.17 -53.06
N ARG A 461 30.36 -18.27 -53.54
CA ARG A 461 30.47 -19.60 -52.90
C ARG A 461 30.50 -20.66 -54.01
N GLY A 462 31.66 -21.30 -54.24
CA GLY A 462 31.82 -22.16 -55.42
C GLY A 462 33.20 -22.75 -55.70
N PHE A 463 33.94 -23.20 -54.68
CA PHE A 463 35.07 -24.14 -54.85
C PHE A 463 34.80 -25.35 -53.94
N PHE A 464 34.10 -26.37 -54.46
CA PHE A 464 34.65 -27.66 -54.93
C PHE A 464 35.13 -28.59 -53.78
N GLY A 465 34.52 -29.74 -53.50
CA GLY A 465 33.22 -30.30 -53.93
C GLY A 465 33.23 -31.84 -54.12
N LYS A 466 32.03 -32.43 -54.35
CA LYS A 466 31.76 -33.83 -54.77
C LYS A 466 32.06 -34.94 -53.71
N ASP A 467 31.46 -36.14 -53.77
CA ASP A 467 30.43 -36.69 -54.69
C ASP A 467 29.38 -37.58 -53.95
N LYS A 468 28.56 -38.33 -54.72
CA LYS A 468 27.26 -38.90 -54.31
C LYS A 468 27.26 -40.36 -53.82
N ARG A 469 26.13 -40.69 -53.18
CA ARG A 469 25.36 -41.98 -53.23
C ARG A 469 25.87 -43.20 -52.43
N ALA A 470 25.15 -43.43 -51.33
CA ALA A 470 24.36 -44.64 -51.07
C ALA A 470 25.02 -46.03 -51.08
N LYS A 471 24.92 -46.73 -49.94
CA LYS A 471 24.20 -48.01 -49.87
C LYS A 471 23.73 -48.38 -48.46
N LYS A 472 22.53 -48.98 -48.44
CA LYS A 472 21.95 -49.80 -47.38
C LYS A 472 22.92 -50.88 -46.88
N LEU A 473 23.10 -50.97 -45.57
CA LEU A 473 23.37 -52.23 -44.87
C LEU A 473 22.41 -52.33 -43.65
N ARG A 474 22.17 -53.54 -43.19
CA ARG A 474 21.27 -54.02 -42.13
C ARG A 474 21.81 -55.40 -41.73
N LEU A 475 21.41 -55.96 -40.57
CA LEU A 475 21.81 -57.29 -40.08
C LEU A 475 23.27 -57.31 -39.57
N ASP A 476 23.74 -58.23 -38.72
CA ASP A 476 23.13 -59.09 -37.67
C ASP A 476 24.27 -59.33 -36.65
N ASP A 477 24.09 -59.76 -35.39
CA ASP A 477 23.23 -59.32 -34.26
C ASP A 477 23.69 -60.18 -33.04
N GLN A 478 23.74 -59.66 -31.79
CA GLN A 478 24.07 -60.50 -30.61
C GLN A 478 23.52 -59.98 -29.26
N ASP A 479 22.86 -60.89 -28.54
CA ASP A 479 22.42 -60.78 -27.12
C ASP A 479 23.64 -60.84 -26.14
N ASP A 480 23.53 -60.61 -24.83
CA ASP A 480 22.86 -61.50 -23.85
C ASP A 480 22.22 -60.77 -22.63
N THR A 481 20.90 -60.97 -22.49
CA THR A 481 20.09 -61.23 -21.28
C THR A 481 20.49 -60.76 -19.86
N ASN A 482 19.47 -60.21 -19.16
CA ASN A 482 19.14 -60.40 -17.71
C ASN A 482 20.12 -59.80 -16.65
N GLU A 483 19.76 -59.54 -15.38
CA GLU A 483 18.51 -59.77 -14.62
C GLU A 483 18.34 -58.73 -13.48
N LEU A 484 17.07 -58.47 -13.12
CA LEU A 484 16.44 -58.06 -11.84
C LEU A 484 17.15 -57.37 -10.64
N ASP A 485 16.27 -56.64 -9.92
CA ASP A 485 16.16 -56.43 -8.46
C ASP A 485 16.75 -55.20 -7.72
N GLU A 486 16.01 -54.88 -6.65
CA GLU A 486 16.10 -53.73 -5.74
C GLU A 486 17.30 -53.82 -4.79
N LEU A 487 17.67 -52.69 -4.15
CA LEU A 487 18.16 -52.74 -2.78
C LEU A 487 17.94 -51.42 -2.01
N VAL A 488 17.20 -51.52 -0.92
CA VAL A 488 17.09 -50.55 0.18
C VAL A 488 18.32 -50.65 1.08
N VAL A 489 18.76 -49.54 1.69
CA VAL A 489 19.51 -49.43 2.97
C VAL A 489 19.95 -47.96 3.08
N GLU A 490 19.91 -47.25 4.20
CA GLU A 490 19.23 -47.29 5.51
C GLU A 490 19.84 -46.09 6.28
N THR A 491 19.16 -45.53 7.28
CA THR A 491 19.75 -44.51 8.16
C THR A 491 20.58 -45.14 9.29
N PRO A 492 21.71 -44.54 9.69
CA PRO A 492 22.19 -44.62 11.08
C PRO A 492 22.13 -43.27 11.80
N THR A 493 21.99 -43.31 13.13
CA THR A 493 21.72 -42.14 13.98
C THR A 493 22.76 -41.92 15.08
N LEU A 494 23.04 -40.63 15.34
CA LEU A 494 23.42 -40.02 16.61
C LEU A 494 24.85 -40.20 17.22
N PHE A 495 25.19 -39.12 17.96
CA PHE A 495 26.11 -38.97 19.11
C PHE A 495 27.59 -38.58 18.94
N ALA A 496 27.92 -37.51 19.68
CA ALA A 496 29.13 -37.24 20.49
C ALA A 496 30.37 -36.53 19.88
N ALA A 497 30.39 -35.20 20.09
CA ALA A 497 31.38 -34.46 20.92
C ALA A 497 32.80 -34.13 20.41
N GLU A 498 33.45 -33.23 21.18
CA GLU A 498 34.87 -32.81 21.18
C GLU A 498 35.31 -31.81 20.09
N ASP A 499 34.96 -30.53 20.31
CA ASP A 499 35.84 -29.42 20.76
C ASP A 499 37.21 -29.11 20.10
N ASP A 500 37.70 -27.90 20.44
CA ASP A 500 39.00 -27.25 20.15
C ASP A 500 39.36 -26.95 18.67
N SER A 501 39.32 -25.71 18.17
CA SER A 501 39.89 -24.39 18.59
C SER A 501 41.26 -24.09 17.97
N ASP A 502 41.36 -22.94 17.28
CA ASP A 502 42.19 -21.80 17.72
C ASP A 502 42.17 -20.63 16.72
N GLU A 503 42.52 -19.44 17.23
CA GLU A 503 42.62 -18.16 16.49
C GLU A 503 44.01 -18.06 15.77
N GLU A 504 44.52 -16.99 15.15
CA GLU A 504 44.40 -15.56 15.44
C GLU A 504 44.79 -14.67 14.23
N HIS A 505 44.25 -13.45 14.22
CA HIS A 505 44.72 -12.16 13.66
C HIS A 505 45.79 -12.10 12.52
N THR A 506 45.65 -11.19 11.54
CA THR A 506 45.97 -9.76 11.79
C THR A 506 45.46 -8.72 10.77
N ARG A 507 44.69 -7.75 11.29
CA ARG A 507 44.79 -6.27 11.12
C ARG A 507 45.11 -5.66 9.73
N HIS A 508 44.14 -4.91 9.17
CA HIS A 508 44.23 -3.50 8.72
C HIS A 508 42.83 -3.08 8.17
N LYS A 509 42.32 -1.85 8.31
CA LYS A 509 42.74 -0.65 9.08
C LYS A 509 41.48 0.20 9.36
N THR A 510 41.43 0.93 10.47
CA THR A 510 40.27 1.74 10.90
C THR A 510 40.12 3.05 10.13
N ALA A 511 38.87 3.47 9.93
CA ALA A 511 38.50 4.89 9.91
C ALA A 511 38.15 5.29 11.35
N GLN A 512 38.52 6.49 11.76
CA GLN A 512 38.45 6.95 13.15
C GLN A 512 37.98 8.41 13.17
N PHE A 513 37.19 8.81 14.16
CA PHE A 513 36.91 10.23 14.40
C PHE A 513 38.24 10.95 14.64
N ALA A 514 38.58 11.85 13.73
CA ALA A 514 39.83 12.60 13.75
C ALA A 514 39.53 14.10 13.69
N ILE A 515 40.06 14.82 14.67
CA ILE A 515 40.10 16.27 14.69
C ILE A 515 41.16 16.73 13.68
N ALA A 516 40.89 17.83 12.97
CA ALA A 516 41.93 18.54 12.22
C ALA A 516 42.65 19.50 13.17
N ASP A 517 43.97 19.39 13.24
CA ASP A 517 44.86 20.45 13.70
C ASP A 517 45.30 21.25 12.45
N ASP A 518 45.27 22.58 12.52
CA ASP A 518 45.81 23.47 11.49
C ASP A 518 47.30 23.77 11.76
N ASP A 519 48.11 23.86 10.71
CA ASP A 519 49.43 24.51 10.70
C ASP A 519 49.63 25.16 9.31
N ASP A 520 50.12 26.41 9.27
CA ASP A 520 50.34 27.18 8.05
C ASP A 520 51.59 26.72 7.26
N ASP A 521 51.55 26.74 5.91
CA ASP A 521 52.52 27.50 5.06
C ASP A 521 52.36 27.27 3.53
N ALA A 522 52.32 28.39 2.81
CA ALA A 522 53.01 28.70 1.53
C ALA A 522 52.78 27.90 0.20
N ASP A 523 52.32 28.68 -0.80
CA ASP A 523 52.84 28.84 -2.18
C ASP A 523 52.46 27.90 -3.37
N ASP A 524 52.16 28.59 -4.48
CA ASP A 524 52.25 28.29 -5.93
C ASP A 524 51.72 26.96 -6.56
N PHE A 525 50.69 27.07 -7.41
CA PHE A 525 50.95 27.21 -8.86
C PHE A 525 49.74 27.74 -9.70
N ASP A 526 50.05 28.39 -10.83
CA ASP A 526 49.13 29.13 -11.71
C ASP A 526 48.49 28.34 -12.88
N ASP A 527 47.48 28.98 -13.49
CA ASP A 527 47.08 28.98 -14.92
C ASP A 527 46.82 27.68 -15.70
N PHE A 528 45.58 27.51 -16.15
CA PHE A 528 45.14 27.72 -17.57
C PHE A 528 43.59 27.70 -17.60
N ALA A 529 42.84 28.68 -18.13
CA ALA A 529 42.80 29.22 -19.50
C ALA A 529 42.36 28.14 -20.54
N ASP A 530 41.39 28.34 -21.45
CA ASP A 530 40.54 29.50 -21.84
C ASP A 530 39.43 28.98 -22.82
N TRP A 531 38.65 29.87 -23.47
CA TRP A 531 37.78 29.68 -24.66
C TRP A 531 36.26 29.51 -24.47
N HIS A 532 35.62 30.68 -24.32
CA HIS A 532 34.32 31.11 -24.85
C HIS A 532 33.80 30.43 -26.15
N GLU A 533 32.48 30.42 -26.34
CA GLU A 533 31.85 31.26 -27.39
C GLU A 533 30.38 31.62 -27.08
N GLU A 534 29.91 32.77 -27.58
CA GLU A 534 28.57 33.33 -27.31
C GLU A 534 27.58 33.09 -28.47
N SER A 535 26.27 33.15 -28.21
CA SER A 535 25.34 33.88 -29.10
C SER A 535 24.04 34.29 -28.41
N THR A 536 23.58 35.52 -28.68
CA THR A 536 22.46 36.19 -28.00
C THR A 536 21.21 36.35 -28.90
N PRO A 537 20.01 36.64 -28.35
CA PRO A 537 18.74 36.25 -28.97
C PRO A 537 18.13 37.28 -29.93
N LEU A 538 17.18 36.81 -30.77
CA LEU A 538 16.42 37.62 -31.72
C LEU A 538 14.94 37.75 -31.31
N LYS A 539 14.51 38.99 -31.03
CA LYS A 539 13.17 39.34 -30.52
C LYS A 539 12.03 39.03 -31.49
N LYS A 540 10.83 38.79 -30.94
CA LYS A 540 9.57 39.34 -31.50
C LYS A 540 8.43 39.40 -30.48
N ASP A 541 8.21 40.59 -29.92
CA ASP A 541 6.93 40.95 -29.28
C ASP A 541 5.85 41.18 -30.34
N LEU A 542 4.62 40.69 -30.08
CA LEU A 542 3.31 41.28 -30.40
C LEU A 542 2.23 40.20 -30.62
N LEU A 543 1.38 39.99 -29.60
CA LEU A 543 -0.07 40.23 -29.67
C LEU A 543 -0.73 39.99 -28.29
N LEU A 544 -1.61 40.90 -27.87
CA LEU A 544 -2.41 40.81 -26.65
C LEU A 544 -3.87 40.45 -27.01
N GLY A 545 -4.51 39.57 -26.24
CA GLY A 545 -5.96 39.39 -26.27
C GLY A 545 -6.48 38.05 -25.73
N TYR A 546 -7.54 38.11 -24.93
CA TYR A 546 -8.39 37.00 -24.44
C TYR A 546 -7.76 35.97 -23.47
N PRO A 547 -8.03 36.08 -22.16
CA PRO A 547 -7.69 35.08 -21.15
C PRO A 547 -8.88 34.15 -20.84
N ASP A 548 -9.10 33.11 -21.65
CA ASP A 548 -10.13 32.07 -21.39
C ASP A 548 -9.82 30.75 -22.13
N LEU A 549 -8.59 30.20 -21.99
CA LEU A 549 -8.21 28.90 -22.60
C LEU A 549 -6.92 28.23 -22.06
N PHE A 550 -6.49 28.54 -20.83
CA PHE A 550 -5.17 28.12 -20.29
C PHE A 550 -5.24 27.09 -19.14
N TYR A 551 -5.80 25.90 -19.41
CA TYR A 551 -5.73 24.74 -18.50
C TYR A 551 -5.57 23.38 -19.22
N PHE A 552 -5.07 23.37 -20.46
CA PHE A 552 -5.10 22.17 -21.32
C PHE A 552 -3.73 21.69 -21.87
N PHE A 553 -2.59 22.24 -21.43
CA PHE A 553 -1.26 21.80 -21.90
C PHE A 553 -0.21 21.78 -20.77
N SER A 554 -0.05 20.62 -20.12
CA SER A 554 1.16 20.28 -19.35
C SER A 554 1.31 18.75 -19.12
N PHE A 555 1.25 17.95 -20.19
CA PHE A 555 1.54 16.50 -20.13
C PHE A 555 2.42 16.08 -21.32
N TYR A 556 3.74 16.26 -21.21
CA TYR A 556 4.72 15.71 -22.17
C TYR A 556 6.10 15.46 -21.51
N THR A 557 6.16 14.46 -20.64
CA THR A 557 7.40 13.72 -20.34
C THR A 557 7.18 12.25 -20.71
N ALA A 558 8.18 11.62 -21.35
CA ALA A 558 7.93 10.43 -22.14
C ALA A 558 7.95 9.13 -21.32
N SER A 559 6.80 8.45 -21.29
CA SER A 559 6.70 7.00 -21.11
C SER A 559 5.60 6.46 -22.03
N ALA A 560 5.47 5.13 -22.17
CA ALA A 560 4.46 4.51 -23.02
C ALA A 560 3.03 4.84 -22.53
N PRO A 561 2.02 4.92 -23.41
CA PRO A 561 0.65 5.19 -23.00
C PRO A 561 0.12 4.03 -22.14
N ARG A 562 -0.07 4.29 -20.83
CA ARG A 562 -0.85 3.40 -19.97
C ARG A 562 -2.32 3.44 -20.40
N MET A 563 -2.99 2.30 -20.35
CA MET A 563 -4.46 2.29 -20.29
C MET A 563 -4.92 3.03 -19.02
N ILE A 564 -6.08 3.67 -19.09
CA ILE A 564 -6.76 4.20 -17.91
C ILE A 564 -7.67 3.10 -17.37
N GLY A 565 -7.39 2.66 -16.14
CA GLY A 565 -8.17 1.62 -15.46
C GLY A 565 -9.53 2.13 -14.95
N VAL A 566 -10.49 1.22 -14.80
CA VAL A 566 -11.83 1.57 -14.28
C VAL A 566 -11.74 2.06 -12.82
N ASP A 567 -10.78 1.55 -12.07
CA ASP A 567 -10.41 1.99 -10.72
C ASP A 567 -10.00 3.48 -10.71
N GLU A 568 -9.12 3.92 -11.62
CA GLU A 568 -8.67 5.31 -11.67
C GLU A 568 -9.81 6.27 -12.03
N ILE A 569 -10.66 5.87 -13.00
CA ILE A 569 -11.84 6.64 -13.42
C ILE A 569 -12.84 6.75 -12.26
N LEU A 570 -13.13 5.64 -11.58
CA LEU A 570 -14.07 5.60 -10.46
C LEU A 570 -13.55 6.35 -9.23
N LYS A 571 -12.26 6.18 -8.89
CA LYS A 571 -11.55 6.95 -7.86
C LYS A 571 -11.68 8.45 -8.11
N ARG A 572 -11.30 8.89 -9.32
CA ARG A 572 -11.40 10.30 -9.71
C ARG A 572 -12.83 10.83 -9.54
N ARG A 573 -13.84 10.04 -9.93
CA ARG A 573 -15.26 10.41 -9.81
C ARG A 573 -15.72 10.57 -8.36
N PHE A 574 -15.24 9.73 -7.44
CA PHE A 574 -15.49 9.91 -6.00
C PHE A 574 -14.77 11.14 -5.43
N LEU A 575 -13.51 11.39 -5.79
CA LEU A 575 -12.76 12.54 -5.29
C LEU A 575 -13.32 13.87 -5.83
N GLU A 576 -13.71 13.95 -7.11
CA GLU A 576 -14.37 15.13 -7.70
C GLU A 576 -15.75 15.41 -7.05
N LEU A 577 -16.48 14.36 -6.64
CA LEU A 577 -17.71 14.49 -5.86
C LEU A 577 -17.43 15.11 -4.49
N ILE A 578 -16.44 14.58 -3.76
CA ILE A 578 -16.06 15.06 -2.41
C ILE A 578 -15.52 16.50 -2.48
N LYS A 579 -14.86 16.89 -3.59
CA LYS A 579 -14.46 18.27 -3.91
C LYS A 579 -15.63 19.22 -4.22
N SER A 580 -16.80 18.69 -4.57
CA SER A 580 -17.94 19.52 -5.01
C SER A 580 -18.71 20.22 -3.88
N VAL A 581 -18.43 19.87 -2.62
CA VAL A 581 -18.91 20.60 -1.43
C VAL A 581 -18.13 21.90 -1.26
N GLN A 582 -18.82 23.02 -1.03
CA GLN A 582 -18.21 24.35 -0.96
C GLN A 582 -18.63 25.11 0.31
N PRO A 583 -17.71 25.87 0.96
CA PRO A 583 -16.32 26.11 0.56
C PRO A 583 -15.43 24.88 0.79
N ALA A 584 -14.66 24.46 -0.22
CA ALA A 584 -13.94 23.19 -0.23
C ALA A 584 -12.73 23.09 0.74
N GLY A 585 -12.58 24.04 1.67
CA GLY A 585 -11.70 23.97 2.85
C GLY A 585 -12.44 23.72 4.17
N ARG A 586 -13.77 23.59 4.16
CA ARG A 586 -14.52 23.13 5.33
C ARG A 586 -14.34 21.62 5.48
N TRP A 587 -13.95 21.18 6.67
CA TRP A 587 -14.06 19.78 7.07
C TRP A 587 -15.48 19.25 6.84
N LYS A 588 -15.58 18.01 6.37
CA LYS A 588 -16.86 17.30 6.16
C LYS A 588 -16.76 15.85 6.63
N LEU A 589 -17.91 15.26 6.94
CA LEU A 589 -18.01 13.80 7.11
C LEU A 589 -18.43 13.17 5.79
N VAL A 590 -18.01 11.92 5.55
CA VAL A 590 -18.59 11.06 4.51
C VAL A 590 -19.44 10.01 5.21
N VAL A 591 -20.70 9.89 4.80
CA VAL A 591 -21.66 8.94 5.37
C VAL A 591 -22.06 7.93 4.29
N VAL A 592 -21.82 6.66 4.55
CA VAL A 592 -22.02 5.54 3.60
C VAL A 592 -22.97 4.49 4.17
N ASP A 593 -23.53 3.65 3.31
CA ASP A 593 -24.14 2.38 3.69
C ASP A 593 -23.25 1.18 3.29
N SER A 594 -23.65 -0.03 3.67
CA SER A 594 -22.78 -1.22 3.53
C SER A 594 -22.52 -1.66 2.09
N LEU A 595 -23.29 -1.18 1.10
CA LEU A 595 -23.00 -1.40 -0.33
C LEU A 595 -22.12 -0.28 -0.91
N SER A 596 -22.47 0.98 -0.66
CA SER A 596 -21.68 2.13 -1.11
C SER A 596 -20.26 2.12 -0.51
N LEU A 597 -20.07 1.66 0.73
CA LEU A 597 -18.74 1.43 1.32
C LEU A 597 -17.93 0.35 0.59
N LYS A 598 -18.57 -0.75 0.14
CA LYS A 598 -17.88 -1.77 -0.68
C LYS A 598 -17.38 -1.19 -2.00
N ILE A 599 -18.24 -0.43 -2.69
CA ILE A 599 -17.93 0.20 -3.98
C ILE A 599 -16.80 1.23 -3.80
N LEU A 600 -16.90 2.10 -2.79
CA LEU A 600 -15.90 3.11 -2.47
C LEU A 600 -14.53 2.47 -2.18
N ASN A 601 -14.49 1.42 -1.34
CA ASN A 601 -13.27 0.68 -1.03
C ASN A 601 -12.69 -0.11 -2.22
N SER A 602 -13.45 -0.29 -3.32
CA SER A 602 -12.96 -0.96 -4.54
C SER A 602 -12.15 -0.05 -5.48
N ALA A 603 -12.14 1.27 -5.23
CA ALA A 603 -11.39 2.25 -6.04
C ALA A 603 -10.62 3.29 -5.21
N CYS A 604 -11.07 3.64 -4.00
CA CYS A 604 -10.42 4.59 -3.11
C CYS A 604 -9.84 3.90 -1.88
N LYS A 605 -8.58 4.23 -1.53
CA LYS A 605 -8.03 3.96 -0.19
C LYS A 605 -8.61 4.97 0.81
N MET A 606 -8.58 4.63 2.10
CA MET A 606 -8.99 5.56 3.17
C MET A 606 -8.18 6.87 3.12
N TYR A 607 -6.87 6.79 2.84
CA TYR A 607 -6.00 7.95 2.65
C TYR A 607 -6.52 8.92 1.57
N ASP A 608 -6.87 8.39 0.38
CA ASP A 608 -7.38 9.18 -0.74
C ASP A 608 -8.64 9.99 -0.36
N ILE A 609 -9.46 9.47 0.55
CA ILE A 609 -10.70 10.10 1.01
C ILE A 609 -10.38 11.20 2.05
N LEU A 610 -9.44 10.93 2.96
CA LEU A 610 -9.06 11.85 4.05
C LEU A 610 -8.31 13.08 3.53
N GLU A 611 -7.44 12.94 2.50
CA GLU A 611 -6.76 14.07 1.83
C GLU A 611 -7.77 15.13 1.36
N GLU A 612 -8.97 14.73 0.96
CA GLU A 612 -10.00 15.62 0.44
C GLU A 612 -10.75 16.44 1.51
N ASN A 613 -10.13 16.65 2.68
CA ASN A 613 -10.68 17.37 3.84
C ASN A 613 -11.91 16.64 4.45
N VAL A 614 -11.87 15.30 4.45
CA VAL A 614 -12.84 14.45 5.16
C VAL A 614 -12.25 14.08 6.53
N THR A 615 -13.01 14.28 7.61
CA THR A 615 -12.53 13.92 8.96
C THR A 615 -12.80 12.46 9.33
N LEU A 616 -13.92 11.91 8.85
CA LEU A 616 -14.43 10.60 9.25
C LEU A 616 -15.34 10.03 8.17
N VAL A 617 -15.24 8.70 7.96
CA VAL A 617 -16.16 7.91 7.13
C VAL A 617 -17.06 7.09 8.06
N GLU A 618 -18.33 7.47 8.18
CA GLU A 618 -19.31 6.81 9.06
C GLU A 618 -20.27 5.91 8.28
N ASN A 619 -20.73 4.80 8.88
CA ASN A 619 -21.77 3.95 8.29
C ASN A 619 -23.16 4.34 8.84
N ILE A 620 -24.09 4.70 7.97
CA ILE A 620 -25.45 5.19 8.27
C ILE A 620 -26.31 4.18 9.06
N GLU A 621 -25.99 2.88 8.95
CA GLU A 621 -26.67 1.75 9.60
C GLU A 621 -26.27 1.59 11.07
N LYS A 622 -25.20 2.28 11.51
CA LYS A 622 -24.70 2.26 12.88
C LYS A 622 -25.13 3.52 13.64
N PRO A 623 -25.23 3.48 14.98
CA PRO A 623 -25.31 4.69 15.79
C PRO A 623 -24.03 5.52 15.60
N ARG A 624 -24.19 6.84 15.49
CA ARG A 624 -23.16 7.82 15.12
C ARG A 624 -23.21 9.02 16.05
N GLN A 625 -22.13 9.80 16.11
CA GLN A 625 -22.07 11.01 16.93
C GLN A 625 -22.62 12.23 16.14
N PRO A 626 -23.47 13.09 16.73
CA PRO A 626 -23.93 14.30 16.05
C PRO A 626 -22.83 15.37 15.98
N TYR A 627 -22.62 15.91 14.79
CA TYR A 627 -21.73 17.03 14.47
C TYR A 627 -22.51 18.17 13.78
N PRO A 628 -23.45 18.85 14.47
CA PRO A 628 -24.35 19.85 13.88
C PRO A 628 -23.66 21.12 13.35
N SER A 629 -22.35 21.26 13.54
CA SER A 629 -21.49 22.32 13.01
C SER A 629 -20.76 21.93 11.70
N VAL A 630 -20.89 20.69 11.25
CA VAL A 630 -20.14 20.10 10.12
C VAL A 630 -21.12 19.58 9.06
N GLU A 631 -20.76 19.70 7.78
CA GLU A 631 -21.59 19.24 6.66
C GLU A 631 -21.24 17.79 6.28
N ALA A 632 -22.23 17.02 5.81
CA ALA A 632 -22.06 15.60 5.51
C ALA A 632 -22.31 15.26 4.03
N VAL A 633 -21.37 14.54 3.43
CA VAL A 633 -21.48 13.92 2.10
C VAL A 633 -22.05 12.52 2.27
N TYR A 634 -23.32 12.34 1.96
CA TYR A 634 -23.97 11.04 1.95
C TYR A 634 -23.76 10.37 0.59
N ILE A 635 -23.07 9.23 0.56
CA ILE A 635 -22.96 8.35 -0.62
C ILE A 635 -23.79 7.10 -0.31
N LEU A 636 -24.94 6.91 -0.96
CA LEU A 636 -25.94 5.93 -0.53
C LEU A 636 -26.48 5.06 -1.66
N THR A 637 -26.98 3.88 -1.29
CA THR A 637 -27.84 3.03 -2.12
C THR A 637 -29.24 3.68 -2.26
N PRO A 638 -29.84 3.73 -3.46
CA PRO A 638 -31.18 4.32 -3.68
C PRO A 638 -32.34 3.46 -3.18
N CYS A 639 -32.22 2.89 -1.97
CA CYS A 639 -33.23 2.07 -1.32
C CYS A 639 -34.05 2.85 -0.28
N ILE A 640 -35.23 2.32 0.09
CA ILE A 640 -36.13 2.94 1.06
C ILE A 640 -35.47 3.02 2.45
N GLU A 641 -34.64 2.05 2.79
CA GLU A 641 -33.92 1.92 4.06
C GLU A 641 -32.91 3.05 4.26
N SER A 642 -31.98 3.25 3.30
CA SER A 642 -30.99 4.34 3.34
C SER A 642 -31.67 5.71 3.22
N CYS A 643 -32.71 5.84 2.37
CA CYS A 643 -33.52 7.05 2.29
C CYS A 643 -34.23 7.38 3.63
N THR A 644 -34.68 6.39 4.40
CA THR A 644 -35.37 6.61 5.68
C THR A 644 -34.38 7.00 6.77
N ARG A 645 -33.23 6.30 6.88
CA ARG A 645 -32.16 6.66 7.82
C ARG A 645 -31.63 8.09 7.59
N LEU A 646 -31.54 8.51 6.33
CA LEU A 646 -31.19 9.89 5.96
C LEU A 646 -32.23 10.91 6.44
N VAL A 647 -33.54 10.58 6.43
CA VAL A 647 -34.56 11.48 7.01
C VAL A 647 -34.44 11.53 8.54
N ASP A 648 -34.22 10.39 9.20
CA ASP A 648 -34.09 10.29 10.66
C ASP A 648 -32.95 11.13 11.21
N ASP A 649 -31.81 11.20 10.51
CA ASP A 649 -30.65 12.02 10.90
C ASP A 649 -31.00 13.52 11.06
N PHE A 650 -32.03 14.00 10.36
CA PHE A 650 -32.47 15.40 10.39
C PHE A 650 -33.83 15.64 11.06
N SER A 651 -34.53 14.57 11.47
CA SER A 651 -35.84 14.65 12.14
C SER A 651 -35.79 14.24 13.62
N ARG A 652 -34.63 14.42 14.27
CA ARG A 652 -34.44 14.17 15.70
C ARG A 652 -35.00 15.29 16.58
N ASP A 653 -35.53 14.94 17.74
CA ASP A 653 -35.94 15.92 18.77
C ASP A 653 -34.74 16.69 19.37
N ASP A 654 -33.55 16.08 19.45
CA ASP A 654 -32.32 16.70 19.98
C ASP A 654 -31.68 17.74 19.03
N GLY A 655 -32.22 17.88 17.81
CA GLY A 655 -31.59 18.63 16.72
C GLY A 655 -30.85 17.72 15.70
N PRO A 656 -30.49 18.26 14.53
CA PRO A 656 -29.98 17.47 13.40
C PRO A 656 -28.59 16.89 13.66
N MET A 657 -28.30 15.73 13.08
CA MET A 657 -26.99 15.07 13.15
C MET A 657 -25.86 15.92 12.55
N TYR A 658 -26.13 16.67 11.49
CA TYR A 658 -25.14 17.44 10.75
C TYR A 658 -25.71 18.82 10.36
N ALA A 659 -24.85 19.77 9.99
CA ALA A 659 -25.27 21.12 9.58
C ALA A 659 -26.10 21.11 8.28
N ALA A 660 -25.71 20.25 7.33
CA ALA A 660 -26.37 20.08 6.04
C ALA A 660 -26.00 18.72 5.41
N ALA A 661 -26.76 18.30 4.40
CA ALA A 661 -26.55 17.08 3.63
C ALA A 661 -26.29 17.34 2.15
N HIS A 662 -25.21 16.76 1.63
CA HIS A 662 -24.94 16.59 0.22
C HIS A 662 -25.18 15.12 -0.14
N VAL A 663 -26.28 14.85 -0.83
CA VAL A 663 -26.78 13.49 -1.05
C VAL A 663 -26.44 13.02 -2.46
N HIS A 664 -25.74 11.89 -2.54
CA HIS A 664 -25.26 11.29 -3.77
C HIS A 664 -25.66 9.82 -3.79
N PHE A 665 -26.52 9.42 -4.70
CA PHE A 665 -26.95 8.03 -4.82
C PHE A 665 -26.11 7.28 -5.84
N ILE A 666 -25.67 6.06 -5.51
CA ILE A 666 -24.79 5.25 -6.38
C ILE A 666 -25.44 4.88 -7.73
N ASN A 667 -26.77 4.88 -7.81
CA ASN A 667 -27.56 4.58 -9.01
C ASN A 667 -28.77 5.52 -9.07
N GLY A 668 -29.49 5.52 -10.20
CA GLY A 668 -30.70 6.34 -10.38
C GLY A 668 -31.85 5.93 -9.46
N LEU A 669 -32.68 6.89 -9.03
CA LEU A 669 -33.81 6.62 -8.12
C LEU A 669 -35.07 6.20 -8.87
N ASP A 670 -35.64 5.06 -8.47
CA ASP A 670 -36.99 4.69 -8.90
C ASP A 670 -38.01 5.73 -8.41
N ASN A 671 -38.88 6.18 -9.31
CA ASN A 671 -39.88 7.24 -9.06
C ASN A 671 -40.74 6.99 -7.81
N ALA A 672 -41.01 5.73 -7.46
CA ALA A 672 -41.73 5.36 -6.25
C ALA A 672 -40.94 5.67 -4.96
N VAL A 673 -39.64 5.33 -4.94
CA VAL A 673 -38.73 5.61 -3.81
C VAL A 673 -38.50 7.11 -3.69
N PHE A 674 -38.25 7.82 -4.81
CA PHE A 674 -38.11 9.28 -4.82
C PHE A 674 -39.36 10.00 -4.30
N THR A 675 -40.56 9.50 -4.64
CA THR A 675 -41.83 10.04 -4.14
C THR A 675 -42.02 9.79 -2.65
N ASP A 676 -41.65 8.61 -2.14
CA ASP A 676 -41.70 8.30 -0.70
C ASP A 676 -40.70 9.16 0.10
N PHE A 677 -39.46 9.24 -0.37
CA PHE A 677 -38.40 10.07 0.21
C PHE A 677 -38.79 11.55 0.24
N THR A 678 -39.23 12.12 -0.89
CA THR A 678 -39.70 13.52 -0.96
C THR A 678 -40.89 13.79 -0.03
N ARG A 679 -41.81 12.83 0.11
CA ARG A 679 -42.93 12.92 1.06
C ARG A 679 -42.46 12.89 2.51
N LYS A 680 -41.51 12.01 2.87
CA LYS A 680 -40.94 11.90 4.22
C LYS A 680 -40.19 13.19 4.61
N LEU A 681 -39.29 13.66 3.75
CA LEU A 681 -38.52 14.91 3.95
C LEU A 681 -39.41 16.13 4.25
N LYS A 682 -40.49 16.29 3.49
CA LYS A 682 -41.45 17.40 3.67
C LYS A 682 -42.36 17.23 4.88
N ALA A 683 -42.61 16.00 5.32
CA ALA A 683 -43.40 15.73 6.52
C ALA A 683 -42.60 16.01 7.81
N THR A 684 -41.27 15.82 7.79
CA THR A 684 -40.38 16.11 8.92
C THR A 684 -39.75 17.50 8.88
N GLY A 685 -39.81 18.19 7.73
CA GLY A 685 -39.09 19.47 7.53
C GLY A 685 -37.58 19.29 7.49
N ALA A 686 -37.12 18.14 7.03
CA ALA A 686 -35.71 17.80 6.80
C ALA A 686 -35.21 18.25 5.42
N ASP A 687 -36.11 18.54 4.48
CA ASP A 687 -35.81 19.05 3.13
C ASP A 687 -34.92 20.31 3.15
N LYS A 688 -35.12 21.20 4.13
CA LYS A 688 -34.32 22.41 4.34
C LYS A 688 -32.81 22.19 4.59
N TYR A 689 -32.38 20.96 4.92
CA TYR A 689 -30.97 20.65 5.18
C TYR A 689 -30.25 20.06 3.96
N ILE A 690 -30.98 19.63 2.91
CA ILE A 690 -30.38 19.03 1.70
C ILE A 690 -29.94 20.16 0.76
N GLN A 691 -28.62 20.30 0.57
CA GLN A 691 -28.01 21.32 -0.28
C GLN A 691 -27.83 20.85 -1.72
N SER A 692 -27.57 19.57 -1.91
CA SER A 692 -27.51 18.95 -3.24
C SER A 692 -28.01 17.52 -3.21
N LEU A 693 -28.70 17.12 -4.27
CA LEU A 693 -29.11 15.76 -4.54
C LEU A 693 -28.63 15.40 -5.95
N LYS A 694 -27.80 14.37 -6.08
CA LYS A 694 -27.23 13.91 -7.35
C LYS A 694 -27.25 12.38 -7.45
N GLU A 695 -27.20 11.88 -8.67
CA GLU A 695 -27.08 10.45 -8.99
C GLU A 695 -25.70 10.20 -9.61
N MET A 696 -25.03 9.13 -9.21
CA MET A 696 -23.65 8.84 -9.59
C MET A 696 -23.55 7.85 -10.75
N TYR A 697 -24.41 6.84 -10.84
CA TYR A 697 -24.28 5.75 -11.80
C TYR A 697 -22.91 5.04 -11.71
N VAL A 698 -22.63 4.43 -10.56
CA VAL A 698 -21.40 3.70 -10.17
C VAL A 698 -21.70 2.37 -9.45
N ASP A 699 -22.85 1.76 -9.74
CA ASP A 699 -23.36 0.55 -9.07
C ASP A 699 -22.70 -0.74 -9.59
N PHE A 700 -21.39 -0.86 -9.33
CA PHE A 700 -20.56 -2.05 -9.58
C PHE A 700 -19.29 -1.96 -8.72
N LEU A 701 -18.63 -3.10 -8.46
CA LEU A 701 -17.33 -3.14 -7.79
C LEU A 701 -16.23 -3.33 -8.83
N VAL A 702 -15.11 -2.63 -8.69
CA VAL A 702 -13.90 -2.93 -9.46
C VAL A 702 -13.13 -4.06 -8.77
N ARG A 703 -12.56 -4.98 -9.55
CA ARG A 703 -11.69 -6.07 -9.07
C ARG A 703 -10.24 -5.87 -9.50
N GLU A 704 -10.06 -5.35 -10.70
CA GLU A 704 -8.79 -5.00 -11.32
C GLU A 704 -9.02 -3.88 -12.34
N GLN A 705 -7.96 -3.23 -12.83
CA GLN A 705 -8.01 -2.15 -13.83
C GLN A 705 -8.94 -2.41 -15.05
N SER A 706 -9.04 -3.67 -15.51
CA SER A 706 -9.92 -4.06 -16.63
C SER A 706 -11.12 -4.92 -16.25
N VAL A 707 -11.37 -5.17 -14.95
CA VAL A 707 -12.32 -6.18 -14.47
C VAL A 707 -13.30 -5.61 -13.43
N TYR A 708 -14.61 -5.73 -13.69
CA TYR A 708 -15.68 -5.28 -12.80
C TYR A 708 -16.67 -6.41 -12.44
N THR A 709 -17.35 -6.31 -11.29
CA THR A 709 -18.30 -7.33 -10.81
C THR A 709 -19.54 -6.71 -10.16
N LEU A 710 -20.65 -7.45 -10.16
CA LEU A 710 -21.89 -7.07 -9.48
C LEU A 710 -22.07 -7.72 -8.10
N ASP A 711 -21.07 -8.48 -7.63
CA ASP A 711 -20.98 -9.11 -6.30
C ASP A 711 -22.24 -9.86 -5.84
N ASP A 712 -22.89 -10.58 -6.77
CA ASP A 712 -24.13 -11.30 -6.50
C ASP A 712 -24.21 -12.66 -7.23
N GLU A 713 -23.84 -13.69 -6.47
CA GLU A 713 -23.94 -15.11 -6.83
C GLU A 713 -25.40 -15.59 -7.00
N ARG A 714 -26.36 -15.00 -6.27
CA ARG A 714 -27.79 -15.41 -6.31
C ARG A 714 -28.43 -15.16 -7.68
N LYS A 715 -27.85 -14.26 -8.47
CA LYS A 715 -28.22 -14.04 -9.88
C LYS A 715 -28.04 -15.33 -10.69
N PHE A 716 -27.07 -16.20 -10.38
CA PHE A 716 -26.91 -17.51 -11.04
C PHE A 716 -28.14 -18.40 -10.84
N HIS A 717 -28.49 -18.69 -9.58
CA HIS A 717 -29.64 -19.52 -9.23
C HIS A 717 -30.96 -18.94 -9.74
N THR A 718 -31.10 -17.62 -9.77
CA THR A 718 -32.32 -16.98 -10.28
C THR A 718 -32.41 -17.05 -11.81
N LEU A 719 -31.31 -16.82 -12.52
CA LEU A 719 -31.26 -16.84 -13.98
C LEU A 719 -31.42 -18.24 -14.56
N PHE A 720 -30.76 -19.25 -13.99
CA PHE A 720 -30.67 -20.60 -14.56
C PHE A 720 -31.45 -21.69 -13.78
N GLY A 721 -31.78 -21.44 -12.51
CA GLY A 721 -32.39 -22.44 -11.62
C GLY A 721 -33.85 -22.80 -11.92
N ASN A 722 -34.32 -23.88 -11.30
CA ASN A 722 -35.62 -24.50 -11.57
C ASN A 722 -36.73 -24.01 -10.61
N ASP A 723 -37.88 -23.59 -11.15
CA ASP A 723 -39.04 -23.06 -10.39
C ASP A 723 -39.90 -24.18 -9.74
N SER A 724 -39.49 -25.45 -9.88
CA SER A 724 -40.31 -26.62 -9.51
C SER A 724 -40.55 -26.82 -8.01
N SER A 725 -39.83 -26.10 -7.13
CA SER A 725 -40.10 -26.08 -5.68
C SER A 725 -41.35 -25.23 -5.32
N SER A 726 -41.90 -24.47 -6.27
CA SER A 726 -43.17 -23.75 -6.16
C SER A 726 -44.39 -24.69 -6.28
N GLY A 727 -44.62 -25.53 -5.26
CA GLY A 727 -45.75 -26.46 -5.23
C GLY A 727 -47.11 -25.75 -5.36
N GLY A 728 -47.78 -25.90 -6.51
CA GLY A 728 -49.18 -25.47 -6.68
C GLY A 728 -49.41 -24.06 -7.24
N GLY A 729 -48.60 -23.59 -8.20
CA GLY A 729 -49.07 -22.70 -9.26
C GLY A 729 -48.94 -21.18 -9.05
N ASN A 730 -47.87 -20.61 -9.61
CA ASN A 730 -47.91 -19.33 -10.35
C ASN A 730 -46.60 -19.10 -11.15
N ARG A 731 -46.53 -19.60 -12.39
CA ARG A 731 -45.37 -19.41 -13.30
C ARG A 731 -45.05 -17.93 -13.57
N SER A 732 -46.04 -17.05 -13.46
CA SER A 732 -45.89 -15.60 -13.52
C SER A 732 -44.92 -15.06 -12.45
N SER A 733 -44.93 -15.65 -11.25
CA SER A 733 -44.21 -15.14 -10.08
C SER A 733 -42.70 -15.35 -10.10
N SER A 734 -42.18 -16.15 -11.04
CA SER A 734 -40.74 -16.39 -11.20
C SER A 734 -40.20 -15.81 -12.50
N ALA A 735 -41.03 -15.69 -13.54
CA ALA A 735 -40.74 -14.81 -14.68
C ALA A 735 -40.50 -13.37 -14.20
N SER A 736 -41.36 -12.84 -13.32
CA SER A 736 -41.21 -11.49 -12.76
C SER A 736 -39.98 -11.31 -11.85
N LYS A 737 -39.47 -12.39 -11.24
CA LYS A 737 -38.21 -12.35 -10.47
C LYS A 737 -37.01 -12.22 -11.41
N ILE A 738 -36.99 -13.01 -12.48
CA ILE A 738 -35.95 -12.97 -13.52
C ILE A 738 -35.96 -11.58 -14.19
N GLU A 739 -37.14 -11.07 -14.55
CA GLU A 739 -37.30 -9.73 -15.13
C GLU A 739 -36.72 -8.64 -14.21
N SER A 740 -37.08 -8.62 -12.92
CA SER A 740 -36.51 -7.70 -11.93
C SER A 740 -34.99 -7.83 -11.78
N HIS A 741 -34.41 -9.04 -11.74
CA HIS A 741 -32.95 -9.18 -11.65
C HIS A 741 -32.24 -8.73 -12.94
N LEU A 742 -32.90 -8.83 -14.09
CA LEU A 742 -32.38 -8.32 -15.38
C LEU A 742 -32.51 -6.79 -15.49
N GLU A 743 -33.54 -6.19 -14.89
CA GLU A 743 -33.67 -4.73 -14.74
C GLU A 743 -32.56 -4.18 -13.84
N ASP A 744 -32.31 -4.81 -12.67
CA ASP A 744 -31.20 -4.45 -11.79
C ASP A 744 -29.85 -4.58 -12.52
N MET A 745 -29.60 -5.71 -13.19
CA MET A 745 -28.39 -5.90 -13.99
C MET A 745 -28.25 -4.88 -15.13
N ALA A 746 -29.36 -4.44 -15.75
CA ALA A 746 -29.33 -3.42 -16.78
C ALA A 746 -28.95 -2.03 -16.23
N LYS A 747 -29.49 -1.66 -15.06
CA LYS A 747 -29.10 -0.44 -14.33
C LYS A 747 -27.61 -0.48 -13.95
N GLN A 748 -27.08 -1.64 -13.53
CA GLN A 748 -25.67 -1.79 -13.19
C GLN A 748 -24.74 -1.74 -14.43
N VAL A 749 -25.14 -2.34 -15.56
CA VAL A 749 -24.39 -2.22 -16.84
C VAL A 749 -24.44 -0.80 -17.42
N LEU A 750 -25.55 -0.05 -17.22
CA LEU A 750 -25.60 1.38 -17.50
C LEU A 750 -24.52 2.15 -16.71
N CYS A 751 -24.35 1.84 -15.42
CA CYS A 751 -23.36 2.52 -14.57
C CYS A 751 -21.93 2.41 -15.12
N MET A 752 -21.56 1.25 -15.66
CA MET A 752 -20.27 1.04 -16.33
C MET A 752 -20.14 1.90 -17.61
N CYS A 753 -21.17 1.93 -18.46
CA CYS A 753 -21.18 2.74 -19.68
C CYS A 753 -21.08 4.26 -19.38
N VAL A 754 -21.84 4.72 -18.37
CA VAL A 754 -21.83 6.12 -17.93
C VAL A 754 -20.50 6.51 -17.29
N THR A 755 -19.87 5.61 -16.52
CA THR A 755 -18.56 5.85 -15.90
C THR A 755 -17.45 5.96 -16.95
N LEU A 756 -17.48 5.17 -18.02
CA LEU A 756 -16.55 5.27 -19.15
C LEU A 756 -16.83 6.44 -20.12
N GLY A 757 -17.90 7.20 -19.90
CA GLY A 757 -18.32 8.29 -20.79
C GLY A 757 -18.78 7.81 -22.18
N GLU A 758 -19.29 6.59 -22.29
CA GLU A 758 -19.54 5.91 -23.56
C GLU A 758 -21.02 5.66 -23.83
N ASN A 759 -21.43 5.82 -25.09
CA ASN A 759 -22.75 5.44 -25.59
C ASN A 759 -22.58 4.29 -26.58
N PRO A 760 -22.35 3.05 -26.10
CA PRO A 760 -21.91 1.95 -26.96
C PRO A 760 -23.03 1.41 -27.87
N LEU A 761 -22.62 0.68 -28.91
CA LEU A 761 -23.51 -0.20 -29.67
C LEU A 761 -23.68 -1.53 -28.90
N ILE A 762 -24.92 -2.01 -28.74
CA ILE A 762 -25.19 -3.25 -28.00
C ILE A 762 -25.26 -4.44 -28.96
N ARG A 763 -24.35 -5.39 -28.76
CA ARG A 763 -24.31 -6.74 -29.35
C ARG A 763 -24.65 -7.76 -28.26
N TYR A 764 -25.32 -8.85 -28.59
CA TYR A 764 -25.69 -9.87 -27.61
C TYR A 764 -25.60 -11.28 -28.19
N HIS A 765 -25.26 -12.27 -27.36
CA HIS A 765 -25.35 -13.68 -27.72
C HIS A 765 -26.81 -14.11 -27.87
N ARG A 766 -27.12 -14.75 -29.00
CA ARG A 766 -28.35 -15.48 -29.24
C ARG A 766 -28.06 -16.99 -29.21
N PRO A 767 -28.41 -17.70 -28.12
CA PRO A 767 -28.29 -19.15 -28.07
C PRO A 767 -29.10 -19.81 -29.19
N LEU A 768 -28.63 -20.97 -29.67
CA LEU A 768 -29.35 -21.80 -30.63
C LEU A 768 -30.52 -22.53 -29.93
N ASP A 769 -31.67 -22.57 -30.59
CA ASP A 769 -32.87 -23.26 -30.10
C ASP A 769 -32.73 -24.79 -30.28
N VAL A 770 -32.06 -25.44 -29.32
CA VAL A 770 -31.83 -26.88 -29.28
C VAL A 770 -33.03 -27.61 -28.66
N GLN A 771 -33.50 -28.67 -29.33
CA GLN A 771 -34.68 -29.41 -28.90
C GLN A 771 -34.40 -30.24 -27.64
N GLY A 772 -34.78 -29.69 -26.47
CA GLY A 772 -34.64 -30.35 -25.16
C GLY A 772 -34.03 -29.45 -24.09
N THR A 773 -33.40 -28.33 -24.46
CA THR A 773 -32.80 -27.38 -23.52
C THR A 773 -33.75 -26.24 -23.15
N ILE A 774 -33.52 -25.60 -22.00
CA ILE A 774 -34.30 -24.44 -21.53
C ILE A 774 -33.65 -23.14 -22.00
N ASN A 775 -33.78 -22.80 -23.30
CA ASN A 775 -33.27 -21.53 -23.81
C ASN A 775 -34.07 -20.33 -23.24
N ARG A 776 -33.50 -19.62 -22.26
CA ARG A 776 -34.11 -18.44 -21.63
C ARG A 776 -33.82 -17.13 -22.39
N ASN A 777 -32.94 -17.14 -23.40
CA ASN A 777 -32.52 -15.96 -24.17
C ASN A 777 -32.14 -14.74 -23.28
N ILE A 778 -31.38 -15.00 -22.21
CA ILE A 778 -31.00 -13.99 -21.19
C ILE A 778 -30.30 -12.76 -21.80
N PRO A 779 -29.29 -12.89 -22.70
CA PRO A 779 -28.60 -11.71 -23.23
C PRO A 779 -29.48 -10.81 -24.09
N TRP A 780 -30.52 -11.34 -24.75
CA TRP A 780 -31.47 -10.52 -25.53
C TRP A 780 -32.36 -9.66 -24.63
N HIS A 781 -32.90 -10.24 -23.55
CA HIS A 781 -33.70 -9.49 -22.58
C HIS A 781 -32.84 -8.40 -21.91
N LEU A 782 -31.62 -8.75 -21.48
CA LEU A 782 -30.67 -7.79 -20.92
C LEU A 782 -30.30 -6.69 -21.94
N ALA A 783 -30.04 -7.03 -23.20
CA ALA A 783 -29.74 -6.05 -24.26
C ALA A 783 -30.86 -5.02 -24.44
N LYS A 784 -32.11 -5.50 -24.46
CA LYS A 784 -33.30 -4.64 -24.59
C LYS A 784 -33.43 -3.68 -23.41
N LEU A 785 -33.16 -4.13 -22.19
CA LEU A 785 -33.22 -3.32 -20.97
C LEU A 785 -32.06 -2.31 -20.91
N VAL A 786 -30.81 -2.75 -21.13
CA VAL A 786 -29.62 -1.87 -21.19
C VAL A 786 -29.80 -0.78 -22.27
N GLN A 787 -30.39 -1.10 -23.41
CA GLN A 787 -30.71 -0.09 -24.43
C GLN A 787 -31.79 0.89 -23.99
N ALA A 788 -32.81 0.43 -23.26
CA ALA A 788 -33.87 1.30 -22.76
C ALA A 788 -33.35 2.28 -21.70
N GLU A 789 -32.46 1.81 -20.81
CA GLU A 789 -31.82 2.65 -19.79
C GLU A 789 -30.80 3.63 -20.40
N LEU A 790 -29.95 3.19 -21.34
CA LEU A 790 -29.06 4.11 -22.08
C LEU A 790 -29.88 5.15 -22.87
N ASP A 791 -30.96 4.75 -23.52
CA ASP A 791 -31.88 5.66 -24.20
C ASP A 791 -32.57 6.66 -23.26
N ASN A 792 -32.86 6.25 -22.01
CA ASN A 792 -33.47 7.09 -21.01
C ASN A 792 -32.46 8.13 -20.50
N PHE A 793 -31.27 7.67 -20.13
CA PHE A 793 -30.14 8.51 -19.72
C PHE A 793 -29.78 9.55 -20.80
N CYS A 794 -29.62 9.15 -22.06
CA CYS A 794 -29.30 10.08 -23.16
C CYS A 794 -30.40 11.14 -23.43
N LYS A 795 -31.67 10.88 -23.07
CA LYS A 795 -32.76 11.88 -23.19
C LYS A 795 -32.73 12.89 -22.04
N ILE A 796 -32.28 12.47 -20.87
CA ILE A 796 -32.16 13.29 -19.65
C ILE A 796 -30.87 14.12 -19.69
N ASN A 797 -29.81 13.59 -20.32
CA ASN A 797 -28.47 14.18 -20.41
C ASN A 797 -28.04 14.40 -21.88
N PRO A 798 -28.49 15.48 -22.56
CA PRO A 798 -28.17 15.74 -23.98
C PRO A 798 -26.69 15.98 -24.30
N GLU A 799 -25.85 16.20 -23.28
CA GLU A 799 -24.40 16.37 -23.39
C GLU A 799 -23.63 15.03 -23.37
N PHE A 800 -24.33 13.90 -23.31
CA PHE A 800 -23.77 12.55 -23.28
C PHE A 800 -23.88 11.84 -24.64
N PRO A 801 -22.83 11.17 -25.14
CA PRO A 801 -21.50 11.03 -24.53
C PRO A 801 -20.64 12.30 -24.69
N PRO A 802 -19.73 12.59 -23.74
CA PRO A 802 -18.78 13.69 -23.87
C PRO A 802 -17.89 13.52 -25.13
N PRO A 803 -17.50 14.61 -25.81
CA PRO A 803 -16.67 14.54 -27.00
C PRO A 803 -15.25 14.06 -26.66
N ARG A 804 -14.83 12.92 -27.24
CA ARG A 804 -13.44 12.42 -27.19
C ARG A 804 -12.55 13.18 -28.20
N ASP A 805 -11.31 13.48 -27.81
CA ASP A 805 -10.26 14.00 -28.71
C ASP A 805 -9.06 13.02 -28.68
N PRO A 806 -8.70 12.38 -29.82
CA PRO A 806 -9.37 12.45 -31.12
C PRO A 806 -10.78 11.82 -31.10
N PRO A 807 -11.67 12.24 -32.02
CA PRO A 807 -13.00 11.66 -32.14
C PRO A 807 -12.92 10.19 -32.58
N LEU A 808 -13.26 9.28 -31.67
CA LEU A 808 -13.36 7.84 -31.91
C LEU A 808 -14.78 7.44 -32.35
N PRO A 809 -14.95 6.30 -33.04
CA PRO A 809 -16.25 5.65 -33.18
C PRO A 809 -16.82 5.27 -31.81
N ARG A 810 -18.14 5.04 -31.74
CA ARG A 810 -18.82 4.54 -30.53
C ARG A 810 -18.22 3.20 -30.08
N GLY A 811 -18.09 3.00 -28.76
CA GLY A 811 -17.73 1.70 -28.19
C GLY A 811 -18.74 0.58 -28.51
N THR A 812 -18.44 -0.66 -28.12
CA THR A 812 -19.38 -1.79 -28.25
C THR A 812 -19.50 -2.55 -26.93
N VAL A 813 -20.75 -2.78 -26.49
CA VAL A 813 -21.10 -3.69 -25.41
C VAL A 813 -21.42 -5.06 -26.00
N ILE A 814 -20.79 -6.11 -25.49
CA ILE A 814 -21.04 -7.51 -25.84
C ILE A 814 -21.65 -8.21 -24.62
N LEU A 815 -22.95 -8.49 -24.69
CA LEU A 815 -23.67 -9.21 -23.64
C LEU A 815 -23.66 -10.71 -23.92
N LEU A 816 -23.15 -11.47 -22.96
CA LEU A 816 -23.02 -12.92 -22.96
C LEU A 816 -23.78 -13.51 -21.77
N ASP A 817 -23.98 -14.82 -21.79
CA ASP A 817 -24.47 -15.63 -20.68
C ASP A 817 -23.61 -16.90 -20.57
N ARG A 818 -23.55 -17.50 -19.37
CA ARG A 818 -22.69 -18.68 -19.08
C ARG A 818 -22.88 -19.87 -20.05
N THR A 819 -24.00 -19.90 -20.78
CA THR A 819 -24.31 -20.90 -21.82
C THR A 819 -23.41 -20.82 -23.06
N ILE A 820 -22.71 -19.71 -23.29
CA ILE A 820 -21.77 -19.55 -24.42
C ILE A 820 -20.54 -20.46 -24.29
N ASP A 821 -20.07 -20.67 -23.05
CA ASP A 821 -18.87 -21.41 -22.71
C ASP A 821 -19.06 -22.14 -21.37
N PRO A 822 -19.58 -23.38 -21.40
CA PRO A 822 -19.64 -24.25 -20.23
C PRO A 822 -18.33 -25.00 -19.98
N ILE A 823 -17.25 -24.73 -20.73
CA ILE A 823 -15.99 -25.49 -20.67
C ILE A 823 -14.97 -24.77 -19.77
N SER A 824 -14.76 -23.47 -19.98
CA SER A 824 -13.85 -22.65 -19.17
C SER A 824 -14.02 -22.82 -17.64
N PRO A 825 -15.25 -22.96 -17.09
CA PRO A 825 -15.43 -23.15 -15.65
C PRO A 825 -15.03 -24.52 -15.07
N PHE A 826 -14.72 -25.55 -15.86
CA PHE A 826 -14.33 -26.88 -15.34
C PHE A 826 -12.83 -27.16 -15.41
N LEU A 827 -12.12 -26.49 -16.31
CA LEU A 827 -10.70 -26.71 -16.59
C LEU A 827 -9.80 -26.24 -15.44
N HIS A 828 -8.74 -27.01 -15.16
CA HIS A 828 -7.56 -26.49 -14.48
C HIS A 828 -6.82 -25.51 -15.41
N GLU A 829 -6.51 -24.31 -14.93
CA GLU A 829 -5.86 -23.24 -15.70
C GLU A 829 -4.51 -22.87 -15.09
N PHE A 830 -3.43 -23.27 -15.76
CA PHE A 830 -2.05 -23.19 -15.24
C PHE A 830 -1.39 -21.81 -15.38
N THR A 831 -2.17 -20.73 -15.42
CA THR A 831 -1.69 -19.35 -15.28
C THR A 831 -1.86 -18.85 -13.85
N TYR A 832 -0.84 -18.18 -13.31
CA TYR A 832 -0.63 -17.92 -11.89
C TYR A 832 -1.90 -17.61 -11.08
N GLN A 833 -2.62 -16.54 -11.42
CA GLN A 833 -3.84 -16.12 -10.72
C GLN A 833 -4.95 -17.18 -10.73
N ALA A 834 -5.18 -17.83 -11.87
CA ALA A 834 -6.20 -18.85 -12.02
C ALA A 834 -5.83 -20.12 -11.22
N MET A 835 -4.56 -20.50 -11.26
CA MET A 835 -4.03 -21.68 -10.55
C MET A 835 -4.06 -21.49 -9.02
N ILE A 836 -3.80 -20.27 -8.52
CA ILE A 836 -3.98 -19.91 -7.10
C ILE A 836 -5.46 -20.02 -6.70
N ALA A 837 -6.36 -19.49 -7.52
CA ALA A 837 -7.78 -19.45 -7.25
C ALA A 837 -8.44 -20.86 -7.30
N ASP A 838 -7.88 -21.79 -8.06
CA ASP A 838 -8.35 -23.17 -8.21
C ASP A 838 -7.74 -24.11 -7.15
N LEU A 839 -6.42 -24.07 -6.94
CA LEU A 839 -5.71 -25.09 -6.14
C LEU A 839 -5.45 -24.72 -4.67
N LEU A 840 -5.32 -23.43 -4.34
CA LEU A 840 -4.88 -22.99 -3.02
C LEU A 840 -6.05 -22.53 -2.15
N LYS A 841 -5.93 -22.76 -0.83
CA LYS A 841 -6.92 -22.32 0.16
C LYS A 841 -6.82 -20.81 0.39
N ASN A 842 -7.54 -20.05 -0.43
CA ASN A 842 -7.62 -18.60 -0.35
C ASN A 842 -9.00 -18.13 0.15
N GLU A 843 -9.08 -16.90 0.68
CA GLU A 843 -10.34 -16.21 0.95
C GLU A 843 -10.54 -15.12 -0.10
N GLU A 844 -11.63 -15.18 -0.87
CA GLU A 844 -11.96 -14.14 -1.83
C GLU A 844 -12.60 -12.94 -1.12
N THR A 845 -11.83 -11.86 -0.97
CA THR A 845 -12.31 -10.60 -0.37
C THR A 845 -12.65 -9.57 -1.44
N ALA A 846 -13.40 -8.53 -1.07
CA ALA A 846 -13.67 -7.38 -1.97
C ALA A 846 -12.38 -6.65 -2.41
N ALA A 847 -11.30 -6.72 -1.62
CA ALA A 847 -10.03 -6.04 -1.86
C ALA A 847 -8.97 -6.90 -2.59
N GLY A 848 -9.26 -8.17 -2.89
CA GLY A 848 -8.34 -9.10 -3.57
C GLY A 848 -8.50 -10.55 -3.12
N LEU A 849 -7.66 -11.45 -3.65
CA LEU A 849 -7.54 -12.81 -3.10
C LEU A 849 -6.62 -12.76 -1.88
N LYS A 850 -7.11 -13.20 -0.72
CA LYS A 850 -6.32 -13.28 0.51
C LYS A 850 -5.73 -14.69 0.65
N TYR A 851 -4.42 -14.78 0.88
CA TYR A 851 -3.72 -16.04 1.13
C TYR A 851 -2.91 -15.96 2.42
N SER A 852 -2.83 -17.08 3.13
CA SER A 852 -2.09 -17.22 4.39
C SER A 852 -0.99 -18.27 4.17
N TYR A 853 0.26 -17.91 4.45
CA TYR A 853 1.44 -18.74 4.20
C TYR A 853 2.39 -18.77 5.40
N GLU A 854 3.18 -19.82 5.51
CA GLU A 854 4.16 -19.99 6.57
C GLU A 854 5.46 -19.24 6.21
N TYR A 855 5.81 -18.21 6.99
CA TYR A 855 7.05 -17.45 6.84
C TYR A 855 8.07 -17.85 7.91
N THR A 856 9.25 -18.31 7.48
CA THR A 856 10.38 -18.58 8.38
C THR A 856 11.12 -17.28 8.66
N GLN A 857 11.20 -16.90 9.93
CA GLN A 857 11.96 -15.74 10.39
C GLN A 857 13.45 -16.08 10.60
N GLU A 858 14.27 -15.06 10.80
CA GLU A 858 15.74 -15.15 10.92
C GLU A 858 16.20 -15.85 12.20
N ASP A 859 15.31 -16.00 13.20
CA ASP A 859 15.52 -16.83 14.40
C ASP A 859 15.23 -18.34 14.18
N GLY A 860 14.85 -18.73 12.96
CA GLY A 860 14.46 -20.09 12.61
C GLY A 860 13.03 -20.47 13.02
N THR A 861 12.23 -19.55 13.56
CA THR A 861 10.81 -19.81 13.86
C THR A 861 9.93 -19.60 12.64
N SER A 862 8.95 -20.48 12.47
CA SER A 862 7.86 -20.29 11.50
C SER A 862 6.73 -19.48 12.11
N LYS A 863 6.16 -18.57 11.32
CA LYS A 863 4.99 -17.76 11.68
C LYS A 863 4.04 -17.64 10.49
N ASP A 864 2.75 -17.84 10.75
CA ASP A 864 1.71 -17.61 9.74
C ASP A 864 1.63 -16.10 9.40
N GLN A 865 1.66 -15.79 8.10
CA GLN A 865 1.55 -14.44 7.57
C GLN A 865 0.49 -14.39 6.46
N GLU A 866 -0.25 -13.28 6.40
CA GLU A 866 -1.33 -13.09 5.43
C GLU A 866 -0.94 -12.03 4.38
N ILE A 867 -1.22 -12.31 3.12
CA ILE A 867 -1.06 -11.37 1.99
C ILE A 867 -2.39 -11.23 1.23
N THR A 868 -2.66 -10.05 0.66
CA THR A 868 -3.83 -9.80 -0.20
C THR A 868 -3.37 -9.44 -1.61
N LEU A 869 -3.63 -10.33 -2.56
CA LEU A 869 -3.23 -10.21 -3.96
C LEU A 869 -4.21 -9.30 -4.71
N ASN A 870 -3.73 -8.14 -5.17
CA ASN A 870 -4.48 -7.14 -5.93
C ASN A 870 -3.55 -6.20 -6.73
N ASP A 871 -4.13 -5.23 -7.45
CA ASP A 871 -3.42 -4.28 -8.32
C ASP A 871 -2.45 -3.31 -7.59
N GLN A 872 -2.29 -3.41 -6.26
CA GLN A 872 -1.26 -2.68 -5.49
C GLN A 872 0.01 -3.50 -5.28
N ASP A 873 -0.03 -4.81 -5.54
CA ASP A 873 1.16 -5.65 -5.55
C ASP A 873 1.75 -5.69 -6.97
N THR A 874 2.85 -4.97 -7.17
CA THR A 874 3.53 -4.86 -8.46
C THR A 874 4.05 -6.22 -8.95
N VAL A 875 4.51 -7.09 -8.04
CA VAL A 875 5.00 -8.44 -8.37
C VAL A 875 3.83 -9.33 -8.77
N TYR A 876 2.68 -9.23 -8.09
CA TYR A 876 1.46 -9.91 -8.55
C TYR A 876 1.07 -9.44 -9.96
N THR A 877 1.05 -8.13 -10.22
CA THR A 877 0.63 -7.62 -11.53
C THR A 877 1.57 -8.01 -12.68
N SER A 878 2.88 -8.18 -12.44
CA SER A 878 3.82 -8.63 -13.49
C SER A 878 3.63 -10.11 -13.86
N ILE A 879 3.27 -10.97 -12.89
CA ILE A 879 3.20 -12.43 -13.10
C ILE A 879 1.78 -13.02 -13.19
N ARG A 880 0.71 -12.31 -12.78
CA ARG A 880 -0.65 -12.91 -12.59
C ARG A 880 -1.21 -13.66 -13.79
N HIS A 881 -0.89 -13.22 -15.00
CA HIS A 881 -1.37 -13.81 -16.26
C HIS A 881 -0.35 -14.75 -16.92
N MET A 882 0.86 -14.87 -16.37
CA MET A 882 1.90 -15.76 -16.89
C MET A 882 1.60 -17.22 -16.53
N HIS A 883 2.09 -18.14 -17.35
CA HIS A 883 2.03 -19.59 -17.10
C HIS A 883 2.99 -19.98 -15.97
N ILE A 884 2.57 -20.84 -15.04
CA ILE A 884 3.31 -21.21 -13.82
C ILE A 884 4.74 -21.70 -14.10
N ALA A 885 4.97 -22.37 -15.23
CA ALA A 885 6.31 -22.81 -15.65
C ALA A 885 7.31 -21.65 -15.85
N GLY A 886 6.82 -20.46 -16.20
CA GLY A 886 7.65 -19.26 -16.41
C GLY A 886 7.64 -18.26 -15.25
N THR A 887 6.71 -18.36 -14.28
CA THR A 887 6.64 -17.40 -13.17
C THR A 887 7.86 -17.47 -12.27
N THR A 888 8.38 -18.67 -12.02
CA THR A 888 9.56 -18.87 -11.17
C THR A 888 10.82 -18.29 -11.81
N GLU A 889 11.02 -18.51 -13.11
CA GLU A 889 12.10 -17.88 -13.87
C GLU A 889 11.96 -16.35 -13.88
N LYS A 890 10.73 -15.84 -14.04
CA LYS A 890 10.45 -14.40 -14.04
C LYS A 890 10.69 -13.74 -12.68
N LEU A 891 10.28 -14.39 -11.59
CA LEU A 891 10.58 -13.95 -10.21
C LEU A 891 12.10 -13.93 -9.96
N ILE A 892 12.84 -14.93 -10.45
CA ILE A 892 14.31 -14.95 -10.38
C ILE A 892 14.93 -13.85 -11.25
N GLU A 893 14.39 -13.53 -12.43
CA GLU A 893 14.84 -12.41 -13.25
C GLU A 893 14.61 -11.07 -12.56
N GLU A 894 13.39 -10.79 -12.10
CA GLU A 894 13.03 -9.52 -11.44
C GLU A 894 13.77 -9.34 -10.11
N PHE A 895 13.95 -10.40 -9.32
CA PHE A 895 14.76 -10.35 -8.11
C PHE A 895 16.25 -10.12 -8.41
N ASN A 896 16.80 -10.72 -9.47
CA ASN A 896 18.20 -10.47 -9.89
C ASN A 896 18.38 -9.06 -10.48
N ALA A 897 17.38 -8.51 -11.18
CA ALA A 897 17.37 -7.14 -11.67
C ALA A 897 17.35 -6.14 -10.51
N PHE A 898 16.43 -6.33 -9.56
CA PHE A 898 16.34 -5.59 -8.30
C PHE A 898 17.65 -5.64 -7.49
N THR A 899 18.24 -6.83 -7.37
CA THR A 899 19.56 -7.08 -6.76
C THR A 899 20.71 -6.41 -7.53
N THR A 900 20.54 -6.21 -8.84
CA THR A 900 21.52 -5.63 -9.77
C THR A 900 21.49 -4.11 -9.80
N GLU A 901 20.31 -3.52 -9.64
CA GLU A 901 20.11 -2.08 -9.48
C GLU A 901 20.56 -1.65 -8.09
N ASN A 902 20.21 -2.41 -7.05
CA ASN A 902 20.59 -2.15 -5.66
C ASN A 902 21.92 -2.83 -5.26
N LYS A 903 22.91 -2.85 -6.16
CA LYS A 903 24.23 -3.49 -5.94
C LYS A 903 25.00 -3.00 -4.70
N SER A 904 24.72 -1.78 -4.25
CA SER A 904 25.30 -1.19 -3.04
C SER A 904 24.77 -1.87 -1.75
N ALA A 905 23.55 -2.40 -1.78
CA ALA A 905 22.90 -3.06 -0.65
C ALA A 905 23.22 -4.57 -0.58
N THR A 906 23.56 -5.20 -1.70
CA THR A 906 23.67 -6.66 -1.85
C THR A 906 25.09 -7.21 -1.62
N GLY A 907 25.99 -6.39 -1.05
CA GLY A 907 27.36 -6.78 -0.68
C GLY A 907 28.25 -7.25 -1.84
N GLY A 908 27.81 -7.09 -3.10
CA GLY A 908 28.48 -7.64 -4.28
C GLY A 908 28.36 -9.17 -4.44
N GLN A 909 27.34 -9.81 -3.83
CA GLN A 909 27.10 -11.24 -4.03
C GLN A 909 26.76 -11.59 -5.50
N ASN A 910 27.02 -12.84 -5.88
CA ASN A 910 26.75 -13.36 -7.22
C ASN A 910 25.25 -13.51 -7.50
N SER A 911 24.88 -13.52 -8.79
CA SER A 911 23.52 -13.78 -9.29
C SER A 911 22.84 -14.96 -8.58
N VAL A 912 21.62 -14.75 -8.06
CA VAL A 912 20.76 -15.79 -7.50
C VAL A 912 20.36 -16.78 -8.60
N ARG A 913 20.44 -18.09 -8.32
CA ARG A 913 20.16 -19.17 -9.29
C ARG A 913 19.12 -20.18 -8.83
N SER A 914 18.82 -20.26 -7.54
CA SER A 914 17.80 -21.14 -6.98
C SER A 914 16.95 -20.43 -5.91
N LEU A 915 15.84 -21.07 -5.54
CA LEU A 915 14.89 -20.57 -4.54
C LEU A 915 15.54 -20.44 -3.16
N ASN A 916 16.43 -21.37 -2.82
CA ASN A 916 17.13 -21.38 -1.54
C ASN A 916 18.21 -20.29 -1.49
N ASP A 917 18.95 -20.06 -2.59
CA ASP A 917 19.86 -18.92 -2.70
C ASP A 917 19.07 -17.61 -2.53
N MET A 918 17.89 -17.51 -3.15
CA MET A 918 17.04 -16.32 -3.01
C MET A 918 16.60 -16.12 -1.56
N LYS A 919 16.12 -17.16 -0.87
CA LYS A 919 15.71 -17.07 0.55
C LYS A 919 16.88 -16.63 1.46
N GLN A 920 18.12 -17.01 1.14
CA GLN A 920 19.32 -16.56 1.86
C GLN A 920 19.72 -15.10 1.52
N VAL A 921 19.66 -14.69 0.25
CA VAL A 921 19.91 -13.28 -0.13
C VAL A 921 18.82 -12.36 0.42
N ILE A 922 17.57 -12.83 0.49
CA ILE A 922 16.44 -12.17 1.13
C ILE A 922 16.69 -11.96 2.64
N ALA A 923 17.28 -12.92 3.36
CA ALA A 923 17.66 -12.70 4.76
C ALA A 923 18.61 -11.49 4.89
N ASN A 924 19.62 -11.40 4.01
CA ASN A 924 20.67 -10.37 4.04
C ASN A 924 20.24 -8.96 3.55
N LEU A 925 18.94 -8.71 3.28
CA LEU A 925 18.44 -7.44 2.75
C LEU A 925 17.37 -6.80 3.66
N PRO A 926 17.76 -6.24 4.83
CA PRO A 926 16.82 -5.62 5.77
C PRO A 926 16.21 -4.31 5.24
N GLN A 927 16.94 -3.54 4.44
CA GLN A 927 16.53 -2.24 3.85
C GLN A 927 15.43 -2.34 2.75
N PHE A 928 14.77 -3.50 2.61
CA PHE A 928 13.75 -3.74 1.58
C PHE A 928 12.60 -4.67 2.04
N GLN A 929 12.25 -4.69 3.33
CA GLN A 929 11.31 -5.66 3.91
C GLN A 929 9.98 -5.83 3.15
N GLU A 930 9.37 -4.77 2.60
CA GLU A 930 8.11 -4.90 1.83
C GLU A 930 8.32 -5.72 0.54
N MET A 931 9.33 -5.38 -0.27
CA MET A 931 9.65 -6.11 -1.49
C MET A 931 10.15 -7.53 -1.18
N LYS A 932 10.91 -7.71 -0.09
CA LYS A 932 11.32 -9.01 0.48
C LYS A 932 10.10 -9.86 0.83
N THR A 933 9.10 -9.27 1.47
CA THR A 933 7.83 -9.92 1.82
C THR A 933 7.06 -10.34 0.56
N LYS A 934 6.91 -9.44 -0.42
CA LYS A 934 6.20 -9.73 -1.69
C LYS A 934 6.88 -10.83 -2.50
N PHE A 935 8.18 -10.72 -2.76
CA PHE A 935 8.93 -11.77 -3.46
C PHE A 935 8.91 -13.11 -2.71
N SER A 936 9.05 -13.10 -1.39
CA SER A 936 8.97 -14.32 -0.57
C SER A 936 7.58 -14.95 -0.65
N ALA A 937 6.51 -14.18 -0.46
CA ALA A 937 5.13 -14.66 -0.54
C ALA A 937 4.83 -15.24 -1.94
N HIS A 938 5.17 -14.52 -3.01
CA HIS A 938 4.95 -14.98 -4.38
C HIS A 938 5.72 -16.25 -4.73
N MET A 939 6.92 -16.43 -4.15
CA MET A 939 7.71 -17.65 -4.34
C MET A 939 7.13 -18.84 -3.58
N THR A 940 6.69 -18.64 -2.33
CA THR A 940 5.98 -19.69 -1.56
C THR A 940 4.70 -20.10 -2.29
N ILE A 941 3.88 -19.14 -2.73
CA ILE A 941 2.66 -19.39 -3.52
C ILE A 941 2.97 -20.19 -4.81
N ALA A 942 4.04 -19.86 -5.54
CA ALA A 942 4.44 -20.62 -6.73
C ALA A 942 4.86 -22.07 -6.39
N SER A 943 5.57 -22.27 -5.29
CA SER A 943 5.95 -23.59 -4.76
C SER A 943 4.75 -24.40 -4.30
N ASP A 944 3.77 -23.77 -3.65
CA ASP A 944 2.54 -24.41 -3.18
C ASP A 944 1.68 -24.86 -4.36
N CYS A 945 1.52 -24.01 -5.39
CA CYS A 945 0.84 -24.36 -6.64
C CYS A 945 1.48 -25.58 -7.32
N MET A 946 2.81 -25.62 -7.44
CA MET A 946 3.52 -26.77 -8.05
C MET A 946 3.47 -28.04 -7.17
N THR A 947 3.37 -27.87 -5.85
CA THR A 947 3.21 -28.96 -4.89
C THR A 947 1.84 -29.62 -5.06
N GLU A 948 0.75 -28.84 -5.10
CA GLU A 948 -0.60 -29.34 -5.35
C GLU A 948 -0.75 -29.92 -6.77
N PHE A 949 -0.15 -29.28 -7.79
CA PHE A 949 -0.10 -29.82 -9.16
C PHE A 949 0.44 -31.26 -9.21
N THR A 950 1.57 -31.48 -8.54
CA THR A 950 2.23 -32.80 -8.50
C THR A 950 1.43 -33.79 -7.65
N LYS A 951 1.01 -33.37 -6.46
CA LYS A 951 0.26 -34.17 -5.48
C LYS A 951 -1.11 -34.65 -6.00
N GLN A 952 -1.77 -33.87 -6.84
CA GLN A 952 -3.09 -34.19 -7.40
C GLN A 952 -3.00 -34.79 -8.83
N ASN A 953 -1.79 -35.11 -9.32
CA ASN A 953 -1.56 -35.66 -10.67
C ASN A 953 -2.18 -34.82 -11.82
N LEU A 954 -2.06 -33.50 -11.71
CA LEU A 954 -2.68 -32.58 -12.68
C LEU A 954 -2.00 -32.59 -14.06
N GLU A 955 -0.81 -33.20 -14.19
CA GLU A 955 -0.19 -33.49 -15.48
C GLU A 955 -1.05 -34.46 -16.31
N THR A 956 -1.43 -35.61 -15.72
CA THR A 956 -2.27 -36.61 -16.40
C THR A 956 -3.70 -36.08 -16.61
N ILE A 957 -4.27 -35.49 -15.56
CA ILE A 957 -5.66 -35.02 -15.55
C ILE A 957 -5.84 -33.82 -16.49
N GLY A 958 -4.94 -32.82 -16.42
CA GLY A 958 -4.94 -31.65 -17.29
C GLY A 958 -4.77 -32.01 -18.77
N LEU A 959 -3.97 -33.03 -19.10
CA LEU A 959 -3.84 -33.48 -20.49
C LEU A 959 -5.17 -34.01 -21.05
N ILE A 960 -5.90 -34.82 -20.26
CA ILE A 960 -7.21 -35.36 -20.64
C ILE A 960 -8.27 -34.25 -20.70
N GLU A 961 -8.27 -33.31 -19.76
CA GLU A 961 -9.12 -32.11 -19.80
C GLU A 961 -8.91 -31.30 -21.09
N GLN A 962 -7.66 -31.03 -21.47
CA GLN A 962 -7.32 -30.31 -22.70
C GLN A 962 -7.68 -31.11 -23.96
N ASN A 963 -7.52 -32.44 -23.95
CA ASN A 963 -7.94 -33.31 -25.06
C ASN A 963 -9.46 -33.25 -25.28
N MET A 964 -10.26 -33.27 -24.21
CA MET A 964 -11.73 -33.12 -24.29
C MET A 964 -12.12 -31.70 -24.74
N ALA A 965 -11.56 -30.66 -24.11
CA ALA A 965 -11.93 -29.27 -24.36
C ALA A 965 -11.52 -28.74 -25.75
N CYS A 966 -10.37 -29.18 -26.26
CA CYS A 966 -9.91 -28.82 -27.61
C CYS A 966 -10.49 -29.75 -28.69
N GLY A 967 -10.80 -31.00 -28.36
CA GLY A 967 -11.17 -32.04 -29.32
C GLY A 967 -9.99 -32.55 -30.19
N GLU A 968 -8.76 -32.19 -29.81
CA GLU A 968 -7.50 -32.62 -30.43
C GLU A 968 -6.43 -32.92 -29.36
N THR A 969 -5.55 -33.89 -29.62
CA THR A 969 -4.35 -34.20 -28.82
C THR A 969 -3.25 -33.16 -29.09
N PRO A 970 -2.13 -33.12 -28.34
CA PRO A 970 -1.02 -32.20 -28.60
C PRO A 970 -0.46 -32.27 -30.04
N GLU A 971 -0.51 -33.45 -30.66
CA GLU A 971 -0.10 -33.69 -32.06
C GLU A 971 -1.14 -33.25 -33.10
N GLY A 972 -2.28 -32.68 -32.68
CA GLY A 972 -3.40 -32.31 -33.55
C GLY A 972 -4.21 -33.50 -34.06
N SER A 973 -4.17 -34.64 -33.35
CA SER A 973 -4.96 -35.84 -33.70
C SER A 973 -6.30 -35.84 -32.94
N VAL A 974 -7.35 -36.45 -33.50
CA VAL A 974 -8.63 -36.55 -32.76
C VAL A 974 -8.50 -37.60 -31.65
N PRO A 975 -8.79 -37.28 -30.38
CA PRO A 975 -8.74 -38.24 -29.28
C PRO A 975 -9.67 -39.42 -29.53
N LYS A 976 -9.28 -40.58 -29.01
CA LYS A 976 -10.04 -41.84 -29.06
C LYS A 976 -10.01 -42.42 -27.66
N HIS A 977 -10.93 -43.34 -27.35
CA HIS A 977 -10.86 -44.08 -26.09
C HIS A 977 -10.91 -43.19 -24.83
N LEU A 978 -11.48 -41.98 -24.91
CA LEU A 978 -11.61 -41.04 -23.79
C LEU A 978 -12.30 -41.66 -22.56
N VAL A 979 -13.29 -42.54 -22.77
CA VAL A 979 -13.94 -43.29 -21.67
C VAL A 979 -12.97 -44.29 -21.03
N ASP A 980 -12.15 -44.97 -21.83
CA ASP A 980 -11.12 -45.90 -21.34
C ASP A 980 -9.97 -45.17 -20.62
N GLU A 981 -9.66 -43.92 -21.00
CA GLU A 981 -8.70 -43.03 -20.33
C GLU A 981 -9.26 -42.44 -19.02
N LEU A 982 -10.57 -42.14 -18.96
CA LEU A 982 -11.23 -41.59 -17.78
C LEU A 982 -11.46 -42.63 -16.67
N VAL A 983 -11.86 -43.86 -17.02
CA VAL A 983 -12.23 -44.89 -16.02
C VAL A 983 -11.16 -45.14 -14.94
N PRO A 984 -9.84 -45.25 -15.25
CA PRO A 984 -8.80 -45.38 -14.23
C PRO A 984 -8.76 -44.23 -13.22
N ILE A 985 -8.95 -42.99 -13.68
CA ILE A 985 -8.94 -41.78 -12.84
C ILE A 985 -10.22 -41.69 -11.99
N LEU A 986 -11.35 -42.17 -12.53
CA LEU A 986 -12.61 -42.23 -11.80
C LEU A 986 -12.63 -43.34 -10.74
N ASP A 987 -11.99 -44.49 -10.97
CA ASP A 987 -11.95 -45.60 -9.99
C ASP A 987 -10.89 -45.42 -8.88
N ASP A 988 -9.82 -44.64 -9.15
CA ASP A 988 -8.75 -44.34 -8.19
C ASP A 988 -9.28 -43.70 -6.88
N PRO A 989 -9.03 -44.28 -5.69
CA PRO A 989 -9.49 -43.72 -4.42
C PRO A 989 -8.77 -42.44 -3.97
N TYR A 990 -7.63 -42.07 -4.56
CA TYR A 990 -6.87 -40.88 -4.16
C TYR A 990 -7.31 -39.59 -4.86
N THR A 991 -7.76 -39.68 -6.12
CA THR A 991 -8.31 -38.56 -6.89
C THR A 991 -9.58 -38.01 -6.22
N SER A 992 -9.67 -36.68 -6.07
CA SER A 992 -10.77 -36.03 -5.35
C SER A 992 -12.13 -36.18 -6.07
N GLN A 993 -13.23 -36.26 -5.31
CA GLN A 993 -14.58 -36.29 -5.89
C GLN A 993 -14.88 -35.05 -6.74
N MET A 994 -14.30 -33.89 -6.39
CA MET A 994 -14.45 -32.66 -7.15
C MET A 994 -13.83 -32.78 -8.55
N ILE A 995 -12.59 -33.29 -8.66
CA ILE A 995 -11.94 -33.52 -9.96
C ILE A 995 -12.71 -34.55 -10.79
N LYS A 996 -13.14 -35.67 -10.18
CA LYS A 996 -13.98 -36.68 -10.87
C LYS A 996 -15.27 -36.08 -11.42
N THR A 997 -15.87 -35.16 -10.67
CA THR A 997 -17.07 -34.43 -11.09
C THR A 997 -16.77 -33.46 -12.23
N ARG A 998 -15.71 -32.63 -12.13
CA ARG A 998 -15.24 -31.74 -13.20
C ARG A 998 -14.98 -32.49 -14.50
N LEU A 999 -14.31 -33.64 -14.45
CA LEU A 999 -14.05 -34.50 -15.61
C LEU A 999 -15.33 -35.02 -16.28
N ILE A 1000 -16.29 -35.53 -15.51
CA ILE A 1000 -17.58 -36.01 -16.06
C ILE A 1000 -18.40 -34.85 -16.64
N MET A 1001 -18.44 -33.70 -15.98
CA MET A 1001 -19.15 -32.51 -16.45
C MET A 1001 -18.51 -31.93 -17.72
N LEU A 1002 -17.19 -31.95 -17.83
CA LEU A 1002 -16.44 -31.54 -19.02
C LEU A 1002 -16.67 -32.53 -20.18
N TRP A 1003 -16.69 -33.84 -19.93
CA TRP A 1003 -17.06 -34.85 -20.92
C TRP A 1003 -18.50 -34.65 -21.44
N ILE A 1004 -19.46 -34.36 -20.56
CA ILE A 1004 -20.84 -34.00 -20.94
C ILE A 1004 -20.88 -32.71 -21.77
N ALA A 1005 -20.14 -31.67 -21.37
CA ALA A 1005 -20.13 -30.38 -22.05
C ALA A 1005 -19.48 -30.41 -23.45
N THR A 1006 -18.62 -31.40 -23.72
CA THR A 1006 -17.86 -31.53 -24.98
C THR A 1006 -18.46 -32.58 -25.94
N SER A 1007 -19.24 -33.55 -25.46
CA SER A 1007 -19.73 -34.70 -26.24
C SER A 1007 -20.94 -34.40 -27.15
N ASP A 1008 -20.87 -34.76 -28.43
CA ASP A 1008 -21.93 -34.59 -29.46
C ASP A 1008 -23.26 -35.26 -29.12
N LYS A 1009 -23.22 -36.31 -28.31
CA LYS A 1009 -24.35 -36.94 -27.62
C LYS A 1009 -23.77 -37.61 -26.39
N VAL A 1010 -24.40 -37.39 -25.24
CA VAL A 1010 -24.12 -38.18 -24.04
C VAL A 1010 -24.79 -39.53 -24.21
N ASP A 1011 -24.02 -40.62 -24.27
CA ASP A 1011 -24.60 -41.96 -24.17
C ASP A 1011 -24.98 -42.25 -22.70
N THR A 1012 -26.19 -42.75 -22.50
CA THR A 1012 -26.70 -43.06 -21.17
C THR A 1012 -26.04 -44.28 -20.53
N GLU A 1013 -25.52 -45.22 -21.34
CA GLU A 1013 -24.81 -46.40 -20.83
C GLU A 1013 -23.38 -46.01 -20.41
N GLU A 1014 -22.69 -45.20 -21.23
CA GLU A 1014 -21.36 -44.65 -20.88
C GLU A 1014 -21.42 -43.72 -19.65
N LEU A 1015 -22.42 -42.84 -19.55
CA LEU A 1015 -22.60 -41.98 -18.38
C LEU A 1015 -22.85 -42.81 -17.10
N GLN A 1016 -23.66 -43.87 -17.17
CA GLN A 1016 -23.89 -44.75 -16.03
C GLN A 1016 -22.62 -45.52 -15.62
N LEU A 1017 -21.79 -45.93 -16.58
CA LEU A 1017 -20.48 -46.55 -16.32
C LEU A 1017 -19.53 -45.58 -15.60
N LEU A 1018 -19.38 -44.35 -16.12
CA LEU A 1018 -18.52 -43.32 -15.52
C LEU A 1018 -18.98 -42.97 -14.07
N LEU A 1019 -20.29 -42.79 -13.86
CA LEU A 1019 -20.86 -42.54 -12.53
C LEU A 1019 -20.68 -43.72 -11.55
N ALA A 1020 -20.71 -44.96 -12.05
CA ALA A 1020 -20.49 -46.16 -11.23
C ALA A 1020 -19.03 -46.28 -10.76
N HIS A 1021 -18.05 -45.97 -11.63
CA HIS A 1021 -16.64 -45.92 -11.26
C HIS A 1021 -16.30 -44.75 -10.33
N ALA A 1022 -16.86 -43.56 -10.59
CA ALA A 1022 -16.56 -42.35 -9.82
C ALA A 1022 -17.04 -42.40 -8.35
N ARG A 1023 -18.06 -43.23 -8.05
CA ARG A 1023 -18.59 -43.49 -6.68
C ARG A 1023 -18.98 -42.22 -5.89
N LEU A 1024 -19.43 -41.19 -6.60
CA LEU A 1024 -19.68 -39.84 -6.06
C LEU A 1024 -20.79 -39.80 -4.99
N ASP A 1025 -20.66 -38.88 -4.04
CA ASP A 1025 -21.72 -38.47 -3.12
C ASP A 1025 -22.90 -37.80 -3.86
N GLN A 1026 -24.05 -37.68 -3.17
CA GLN A 1026 -25.28 -37.18 -3.79
C GLN A 1026 -25.15 -35.74 -4.29
N GLU A 1027 -24.41 -34.88 -3.59
CA GLU A 1027 -24.25 -33.47 -3.97
C GLU A 1027 -23.60 -33.30 -5.37
N TYR A 1028 -22.58 -34.09 -5.66
CA TYR A 1028 -21.91 -34.09 -6.97
C TYR A 1028 -22.79 -34.69 -8.08
N LYS A 1029 -23.65 -35.66 -7.74
CA LYS A 1029 -24.66 -36.20 -8.68
C LYS A 1029 -25.72 -35.15 -9.01
N ASP A 1030 -26.22 -34.44 -7.99
CA ASP A 1030 -27.15 -33.32 -8.19
C ASP A 1030 -26.54 -32.25 -9.12
N ALA A 1031 -25.24 -31.94 -8.97
CA ALA A 1031 -24.53 -31.01 -9.85
C ALA A 1031 -24.48 -31.50 -11.32
N ILE A 1032 -24.16 -32.78 -11.55
CA ILE A 1032 -24.12 -33.39 -12.89
C ILE A 1032 -25.51 -33.38 -13.55
N GLU A 1033 -26.57 -33.69 -12.82
CA GLU A 1033 -27.95 -33.63 -13.34
C GLU A 1033 -28.37 -32.17 -13.64
N ASN A 1034 -28.03 -31.24 -12.75
CA ASN A 1034 -28.34 -29.81 -12.89
C ASN A 1034 -27.58 -29.09 -14.01
N LEU A 1035 -26.51 -29.66 -14.56
CA LEU A 1035 -25.83 -29.15 -15.77
C LEU A 1035 -26.79 -29.00 -16.96
N SER A 1036 -27.86 -29.82 -17.01
CA SER A 1036 -28.93 -29.70 -17.99
C SER A 1036 -29.75 -28.39 -17.88
N LEU A 1037 -29.84 -27.78 -16.69
CA LEU A 1037 -30.59 -26.54 -16.44
C LEU A 1037 -29.92 -25.30 -17.02
N LEU A 1038 -28.58 -25.32 -17.14
CA LEU A 1038 -27.82 -24.33 -17.93
C LEU A 1038 -28.09 -24.45 -19.44
N GLY A 1039 -28.82 -25.47 -19.90
CA GLY A 1039 -29.06 -25.70 -21.32
C GLY A 1039 -27.85 -26.24 -22.08
N VAL A 1040 -26.93 -26.92 -21.39
CA VAL A 1040 -25.72 -27.52 -21.97
C VAL A 1040 -26.08 -28.74 -22.83
N GLN A 1041 -26.58 -28.47 -24.03
CA GLN A 1041 -26.46 -29.37 -25.19
C GLN A 1041 -26.00 -28.55 -26.41
N LEU A 1042 -24.68 -28.50 -26.60
CA LEU A 1042 -24.02 -28.39 -27.90
C LEU A 1042 -24.28 -27.14 -28.74
N SER A 1043 -23.87 -25.99 -28.20
CA SER A 1043 -23.51 -24.81 -29.01
C SER A 1043 -22.19 -25.02 -29.78
N LYS A 1044 -22.13 -26.04 -30.66
CA LYS A 1044 -20.98 -26.25 -31.57
C LYS A 1044 -20.73 -25.07 -32.51
N SER A 1045 -21.68 -24.15 -32.63
CA SER A 1045 -21.56 -22.93 -33.43
C SER A 1045 -20.74 -21.83 -32.72
N ALA A 1046 -20.75 -21.75 -31.39
CA ALA A 1046 -19.90 -20.82 -30.65
C ALA A 1046 -18.41 -21.19 -30.79
N ASN A 1047 -18.06 -22.45 -30.49
CA ASN A 1047 -16.68 -22.96 -30.65
C ASN A 1047 -16.16 -22.91 -32.11
N LYS A 1048 -17.05 -22.85 -33.11
CA LYS A 1048 -16.72 -22.69 -34.53
C LYS A 1048 -16.67 -21.25 -35.02
N GLN A 1049 -17.17 -20.27 -34.27
CA GLN A 1049 -17.07 -18.87 -34.66
C GLN A 1049 -15.66 -18.36 -34.35
N GLY A 1050 -14.80 -18.54 -35.34
CA GLY A 1050 -13.33 -18.50 -35.24
C GLY A 1050 -12.63 -19.55 -36.11
N GLU A 1051 -13.34 -20.57 -36.63
CA GLU A 1051 -12.76 -21.50 -37.62
C GLU A 1051 -12.36 -20.74 -38.89
N LYS A 1052 -11.04 -20.61 -39.09
CA LYS A 1052 -10.42 -20.08 -40.32
C LYS A 1052 -10.94 -20.88 -41.52
N THR A 1053 -11.24 -20.21 -42.64
CA THR A 1053 -11.98 -20.85 -43.74
C THR A 1053 -11.21 -22.04 -44.33
N LYS A 1054 -11.90 -22.93 -45.05
CA LYS A 1054 -11.24 -24.04 -45.79
C LYS A 1054 -10.15 -23.56 -46.78
N LYS A 1055 -10.13 -22.28 -47.14
CA LYS A 1055 -9.10 -21.64 -47.97
C LYS A 1055 -7.81 -21.33 -47.19
N ASP A 1056 -7.94 -21.03 -45.90
CA ASP A 1056 -6.84 -20.71 -44.98
C ASP A 1056 -6.18 -21.96 -44.41
N LYS A 1057 -6.97 -23.01 -44.13
CA LYS A 1057 -6.46 -24.33 -43.69
C LYS A 1057 -5.43 -24.87 -44.68
N LYS A 1058 -5.67 -24.70 -45.98
CA LYS A 1058 -4.75 -25.05 -47.08
C LYS A 1058 -3.56 -24.10 -47.28
N LYS A 1059 -3.52 -22.97 -46.58
CA LYS A 1059 -2.39 -22.03 -46.59
C LYS A 1059 -1.45 -22.30 -45.43
N ARG A 1060 -1.97 -22.73 -44.25
CA ARG A 1060 -1.15 -23.14 -43.09
C ARG A 1060 -0.31 -24.39 -43.38
N GLU A 1061 -0.79 -25.32 -44.21
CA GLU A 1061 -0.01 -26.45 -44.76
C GLU A 1061 1.27 -26.01 -45.53
N SER A 1062 1.33 -24.77 -46.01
CA SER A 1062 2.50 -24.19 -46.69
C SER A 1062 3.28 -23.18 -45.86
N VAL A 1063 2.74 -22.78 -44.70
CA VAL A 1063 3.33 -21.80 -43.77
C VAL A 1063 2.98 -22.22 -42.34
N ALA A 1064 3.67 -23.25 -41.85
CA ALA A 1064 3.58 -23.71 -40.48
C ALA A 1064 4.59 -22.94 -39.60
N SER A 1065 4.20 -21.75 -39.13
CA SER A 1065 4.87 -21.10 -38.01
C SER A 1065 4.47 -21.78 -36.71
N GLN A 1066 5.37 -22.59 -36.14
CA GLN A 1066 5.21 -23.24 -34.84
C GLN A 1066 5.44 -22.19 -33.72
N GLN A 1067 4.41 -21.43 -33.32
CA GLN A 1067 4.65 -20.31 -32.39
C GLN A 1067 3.48 -19.84 -31.49
N ASP A 1068 2.26 -20.36 -31.62
CA ASP A 1068 1.08 -19.72 -31.01
C ASP A 1068 0.65 -20.26 -29.62
N VAL A 1069 1.07 -21.47 -29.21
CA VAL A 1069 0.89 -22.01 -27.83
C VAL A 1069 2.10 -22.89 -27.49
N PRO A 1070 2.84 -22.63 -26.38
CA PRO A 1070 4.04 -23.38 -26.02
C PRO A 1070 3.85 -24.50 -24.97
N PHE A 1071 2.64 -24.70 -24.43
CA PHE A 1071 2.37 -25.68 -23.36
C PHE A 1071 1.18 -26.59 -23.68
N ASP A 1072 1.38 -27.91 -23.63
CA ASP A 1072 0.36 -28.91 -24.01
C ASP A 1072 -0.82 -28.99 -23.02
N LEU A 1073 -0.61 -28.57 -21.77
CA LEU A 1073 -1.62 -28.50 -20.71
C LEU A 1073 -2.46 -27.21 -20.75
N SER A 1074 -2.15 -26.27 -21.65
CA SER A 1074 -2.76 -24.93 -21.71
C SER A 1074 -3.16 -24.55 -23.14
N ARG A 1075 -3.81 -25.47 -23.86
CA ARG A 1075 -4.18 -25.33 -25.28
C ARG A 1075 -5.57 -24.73 -25.52
N TYR A 1076 -6.49 -24.87 -24.56
CA TYR A 1076 -7.82 -24.29 -24.65
C TYR A 1076 -7.77 -22.75 -24.64
N VAL A 1077 -8.68 -22.15 -25.39
CA VAL A 1077 -8.81 -20.69 -25.50
C VAL A 1077 -10.28 -20.34 -25.25
N PRO A 1078 -10.60 -19.61 -24.15
CA PRO A 1078 -11.96 -19.24 -23.78
C PRO A 1078 -12.74 -18.59 -24.93
N VAL A 1079 -14.03 -18.92 -25.05
CA VAL A 1079 -14.86 -18.46 -26.19
C VAL A 1079 -14.96 -16.93 -26.22
N VAL A 1080 -14.93 -16.26 -25.05
CA VAL A 1080 -14.93 -14.79 -24.98
C VAL A 1080 -13.79 -14.15 -25.80
N LYS A 1081 -12.59 -14.75 -25.78
CA LYS A 1081 -11.46 -14.26 -26.58
C LYS A 1081 -11.75 -14.36 -28.08
N ARG A 1082 -12.29 -15.50 -28.52
CA ARG A 1082 -12.67 -15.76 -29.92
C ARG A 1082 -13.76 -14.81 -30.40
N VAL A 1083 -14.76 -14.53 -29.55
CA VAL A 1083 -15.86 -13.60 -29.82
C VAL A 1083 -15.35 -12.16 -30.00
N VAL A 1084 -14.48 -11.68 -29.11
CA VAL A 1084 -13.92 -10.32 -29.21
C VAL A 1084 -12.95 -10.20 -30.38
N GLU A 1085 -12.07 -11.18 -30.60
CA GLU A 1085 -11.23 -11.24 -31.81
C GLU A 1085 -12.09 -11.20 -33.08
N GLY A 1086 -13.16 -11.97 -33.14
CA GLY A 1086 -14.09 -11.99 -34.27
C GLY A 1086 -14.82 -10.66 -34.46
N HIS A 1087 -15.15 -9.95 -33.38
CA HIS A 1087 -15.72 -8.62 -33.45
C HIS A 1087 -14.71 -7.60 -33.99
N VAL A 1088 -13.49 -7.57 -33.46
CA VAL A 1088 -12.41 -6.65 -33.86
C VAL A 1088 -11.97 -6.88 -35.31
N LYS A 1089 -12.00 -8.13 -35.78
CA LYS A 1089 -11.65 -8.54 -37.15
C LYS A 1089 -12.83 -8.48 -38.14
N GLU A 1090 -14.01 -8.05 -37.69
CA GLU A 1090 -15.29 -8.04 -38.44
C GLU A 1090 -15.73 -9.42 -38.99
N THR A 1091 -15.16 -10.52 -38.49
CA THR A 1091 -15.50 -11.90 -38.88
C THR A 1091 -16.56 -12.55 -38.01
N ILE A 1092 -17.15 -11.84 -37.05
CA ILE A 1092 -18.20 -12.37 -36.16
C ILE A 1092 -19.52 -12.63 -36.90
N ASP A 1093 -20.17 -13.74 -36.57
CA ASP A 1093 -21.43 -14.16 -37.17
C ASP A 1093 -22.60 -13.28 -36.66
N GLN A 1094 -23.19 -12.48 -37.55
CA GLN A 1094 -24.29 -11.57 -37.21
C GLN A 1094 -25.60 -12.31 -36.87
N SER A 1095 -25.70 -13.63 -37.08
CA SER A 1095 -26.88 -14.44 -36.73
C SER A 1095 -26.89 -14.88 -35.26
N LEU A 1096 -25.72 -15.22 -34.69
CA LEU A 1096 -25.59 -15.54 -33.25
C LEU A 1096 -25.18 -14.33 -32.41
N PHE A 1097 -24.52 -13.34 -33.01
CA PHE A 1097 -24.15 -12.09 -32.34
C PHE A 1097 -24.70 -10.86 -33.07
N PRO A 1098 -26.03 -10.73 -33.24
CA PRO A 1098 -26.65 -9.55 -33.84
C PRO A 1098 -26.39 -8.29 -33.00
N LEU A 1099 -26.37 -7.14 -33.68
CA LEU A 1099 -26.56 -5.85 -33.03
C LEU A 1099 -28.04 -5.63 -32.75
N LEU A 1100 -28.39 -5.11 -31.57
CA LEU A 1100 -29.77 -4.79 -31.22
C LEU A 1100 -30.35 -3.64 -32.07
N ARG A 1101 -29.48 -2.72 -32.51
CA ARG A 1101 -29.80 -1.67 -33.48
C ARG A 1101 -28.76 -1.66 -34.59
N VAL A 1102 -29.24 -1.59 -35.83
CA VAL A 1102 -28.36 -1.32 -36.98
C VAL A 1102 -27.91 0.14 -36.88
N ALA A 1103 -26.61 0.40 -36.98
CA ALA A 1103 -26.10 1.76 -37.06
C ALA A 1103 -26.56 2.40 -38.37
N GLU A 1104 -27.14 3.61 -38.32
CA GLU A 1104 -27.34 4.39 -39.54
C GLU A 1104 -25.98 4.83 -40.12
N PRO A 1105 -25.82 4.86 -41.45
CA PRO A 1105 -24.54 5.18 -42.09
C PRO A 1105 -24.28 6.70 -42.07
N GLU A 1106 -23.97 7.26 -40.90
CA GLU A 1106 -23.66 8.67 -40.72
C GLU A 1106 -22.34 9.09 -41.40
N SER A 1107 -22.46 9.48 -42.67
CA SER A 1107 -21.55 10.34 -43.41
C SER A 1107 -20.04 10.03 -43.30
N LEU A 1108 -19.56 9.10 -44.14
CA LEU A 1108 -18.16 9.05 -44.56
C LEU A 1108 -17.77 10.29 -45.38
N ARG A 1109 -17.63 11.46 -44.72
CA ARG A 1109 -17.04 12.69 -45.30
C ARG A 1109 -15.54 12.51 -45.45
N ARG A 1110 -15.18 11.80 -46.52
CA ARG A 1110 -13.80 11.45 -46.88
C ARG A 1110 -13.09 12.62 -47.58
N ASP A 1111 -12.95 13.77 -46.90
CA ASP A 1111 -12.18 14.89 -47.44
C ASP A 1111 -10.68 14.54 -47.48
N SER A 1112 -10.17 14.36 -48.69
CA SER A 1112 -8.84 13.80 -48.95
C SER A 1112 -7.81 14.88 -49.27
N THR A 1113 -7.29 15.55 -48.24
CA THR A 1113 -6.15 16.48 -48.35
C THR A 1113 -4.94 15.98 -47.57
N HIS A 1114 -3.97 15.39 -48.26
CA HIS A 1114 -2.69 14.97 -47.67
C HIS A 1114 -1.84 16.19 -47.27
N THR A 1115 -1.71 16.47 -45.97
CA THR A 1115 -0.60 17.28 -45.43
C THR A 1115 0.19 16.48 -44.40
N ARG A 1116 1.40 16.09 -44.77
CA ARG A 1116 2.33 15.29 -43.96
C ARG A 1116 2.94 16.15 -42.84
N LYS A 1117 2.43 16.04 -41.61
CA LYS A 1117 3.06 16.59 -40.39
C LYS A 1117 3.73 15.48 -39.58
N GLN A 1118 4.62 15.87 -38.66
CA GLN A 1118 5.45 14.97 -37.86
C GLN A 1118 4.63 14.26 -36.77
N ALA A 1119 5.13 13.12 -36.29
CA ALA A 1119 4.42 12.24 -35.37
C ALA A 1119 4.44 12.78 -33.92
N ALA A 1120 3.26 13.01 -33.37
CA ALA A 1120 2.98 12.88 -31.94
C ALA A 1120 2.85 11.38 -31.58
N PRO A 1121 2.92 10.99 -30.29
CA PRO A 1121 2.54 9.63 -29.87
C PRO A 1121 1.09 9.32 -30.27
N LYS A 1122 0.79 8.04 -30.46
CA LYS A 1122 -0.56 7.59 -30.80
C LYS A 1122 -1.41 7.36 -29.53
N PRO A 1123 -2.69 7.79 -29.52
CA PRO A 1123 -3.70 7.19 -28.64
C PRO A 1123 -4.06 5.77 -29.14
N PRO A 1124 -4.76 4.95 -28.33
CA PRO A 1124 -5.12 3.57 -28.67
C PRO A 1124 -5.85 3.41 -30.02
N SER A 1125 -5.64 2.26 -30.64
CA SER A 1125 -5.93 1.87 -32.03
C SER A 1125 -7.42 1.59 -32.34
N GLY A 1126 -8.35 2.01 -31.48
CA GLY A 1126 -9.79 1.87 -31.75
C GLY A 1126 -10.71 2.15 -30.56
N PRO A 1127 -12.03 1.99 -30.78
CA PRO A 1127 -13.05 2.27 -29.77
C PRO A 1127 -13.10 1.18 -28.67
N PRO A 1128 -13.58 1.53 -27.46
CA PRO A 1128 -13.61 0.61 -26.31
C PRO A 1128 -14.60 -0.55 -26.49
N ILE A 1129 -14.26 -1.69 -25.89
CA ILE A 1129 -15.08 -2.89 -25.86
C ILE A 1129 -15.43 -3.22 -24.40
N ILE A 1130 -16.73 -3.29 -24.11
CA ILE A 1130 -17.25 -3.66 -22.79
C ILE A 1130 -17.89 -5.04 -22.92
N ILE A 1131 -17.44 -6.01 -22.13
CA ILE A 1131 -17.94 -7.37 -22.10
C ILE A 1131 -18.72 -7.56 -20.80
N PHE A 1132 -19.88 -8.21 -20.87
CA PHE A 1132 -20.62 -8.60 -19.67
C PHE A 1132 -21.14 -10.04 -19.78
N ILE A 1133 -20.77 -10.90 -18.84
CA ILE A 1133 -21.21 -12.30 -18.79
C ILE A 1133 -22.27 -12.47 -17.70
N ALA A 1134 -23.50 -12.81 -18.06
CA ALA A 1134 -24.55 -13.16 -17.11
C ALA A 1134 -24.37 -14.61 -16.61
N GLY A 1135 -24.14 -14.78 -15.30
CA GLY A 1135 -23.94 -16.10 -14.69
C GLY A 1135 -22.50 -16.44 -14.30
N GLY A 1136 -21.67 -15.43 -14.01
CA GLY A 1136 -20.31 -15.57 -13.51
C GLY A 1136 -19.24 -15.73 -14.58
N MET A 1137 -18.01 -15.30 -14.28
CA MET A 1137 -16.84 -15.37 -15.19
C MET A 1137 -15.62 -15.99 -14.51
N THR A 1138 -14.75 -16.64 -15.29
CA THR A 1138 -13.52 -17.28 -14.80
C THR A 1138 -12.30 -16.35 -14.87
N TYR A 1139 -11.24 -16.71 -14.15
CA TYR A 1139 -9.95 -16.02 -14.22
C TYR A 1139 -9.27 -16.11 -15.59
N SER A 1140 -9.56 -17.13 -16.42
CA SER A 1140 -9.06 -17.18 -17.80
C SER A 1140 -9.87 -16.35 -18.78
N GLU A 1141 -11.15 -16.10 -18.50
CA GLU A 1141 -11.94 -15.08 -19.19
C GLU A 1141 -11.46 -13.66 -18.81
N MET A 1142 -11.09 -13.42 -17.54
CA MET A 1142 -10.43 -12.18 -17.11
C MET A 1142 -9.10 -11.97 -17.83
N ARG A 1143 -8.20 -12.96 -17.80
CA ARG A 1143 -6.90 -12.97 -18.51
C ARG A 1143 -7.06 -12.60 -19.99
N SER A 1144 -8.09 -13.16 -20.64
CA SER A 1144 -8.40 -12.89 -22.04
C SER A 1144 -8.61 -11.40 -22.34
N ALA A 1145 -9.15 -10.59 -21.43
CA ALA A 1145 -9.36 -9.16 -21.65
C ALA A 1145 -8.03 -8.39 -21.78
N TYR A 1146 -7.05 -8.68 -20.94
CA TYR A 1146 -5.71 -8.11 -21.01
C TYR A 1146 -4.97 -8.57 -22.28
N GLU A 1147 -4.99 -9.87 -22.57
CA GLU A 1147 -4.40 -10.42 -23.80
C GLU A 1147 -4.97 -9.75 -25.07
N LEU A 1148 -6.29 -9.48 -25.09
CA LEU A 1148 -6.97 -8.77 -26.18
C LEU A 1148 -6.56 -7.29 -26.26
N SER A 1149 -6.46 -6.60 -25.13
CA SER A 1149 -6.02 -5.21 -25.06
C SER A 1149 -4.62 -5.04 -25.64
N GLU A 1150 -3.65 -5.83 -25.15
CA GLU A 1150 -2.27 -5.80 -25.62
C GLU A 1150 -2.15 -6.19 -27.10
N THR A 1151 -2.92 -7.18 -27.55
CA THR A 1151 -2.91 -7.65 -28.95
C THR A 1151 -3.45 -6.61 -29.94
N PHE A 1152 -4.41 -5.78 -29.53
CA PHE A 1152 -5.10 -4.85 -30.42
C PHE A 1152 -4.83 -3.36 -30.16
N ASP A 1153 -4.11 -3.01 -29.08
CA ASP A 1153 -3.89 -1.65 -28.61
C ASP A 1153 -5.24 -0.93 -28.35
N ARG A 1154 -6.09 -1.51 -27.48
CA ARG A 1154 -7.48 -1.08 -27.23
C ARG A 1154 -7.96 -1.29 -25.80
N GLU A 1155 -8.78 -0.36 -25.33
CA GLU A 1155 -9.58 -0.48 -24.10
C GLU A 1155 -10.54 -1.70 -24.18
N VAL A 1156 -10.30 -2.73 -23.37
CA VAL A 1156 -11.16 -3.93 -23.26
C VAL A 1156 -11.48 -4.20 -21.79
N TYR A 1157 -12.74 -4.00 -21.42
CA TYR A 1157 -13.23 -4.16 -20.05
C TYR A 1157 -14.15 -5.39 -19.96
N ILE A 1158 -13.98 -6.26 -18.96
CA ILE A 1158 -14.81 -7.45 -18.75
C ILE A 1158 -15.48 -7.42 -17.38
N GLY A 1159 -16.73 -7.87 -17.31
CA GLY A 1159 -17.42 -8.01 -16.05
C GLY A 1159 -18.51 -9.07 -16.02
N SER A 1160 -19.00 -9.35 -14.81
CA SER A 1160 -20.00 -10.39 -14.58
C SER A 1160 -20.77 -10.18 -13.28
N THR A 1161 -21.74 -11.06 -13.02
CA THR A 1161 -22.52 -11.13 -11.79
C THR A 1161 -21.66 -11.45 -10.55
N HIS A 1162 -20.62 -12.27 -10.69
CA HIS A 1162 -19.67 -12.69 -9.65
C HIS A 1162 -18.44 -13.36 -10.31
N LEU A 1163 -17.39 -13.68 -9.53
CA LEU A 1163 -16.26 -14.49 -10.00
C LEU A 1163 -16.49 -15.98 -9.72
N ILE A 1164 -16.04 -16.82 -10.66
CA ILE A 1164 -16.16 -18.29 -10.59
C ILE A 1164 -14.76 -18.92 -10.49
N THR A 1165 -14.59 -19.80 -9.50
CA THR A 1165 -13.62 -20.90 -9.51
C THR A 1165 -14.36 -22.21 -9.82
N PRO A 1166 -13.68 -23.24 -10.34
CA PRO A 1166 -14.34 -24.50 -10.71
C PRO A 1166 -15.11 -25.14 -9.56
N ASP A 1167 -14.53 -25.18 -8.36
CA ASP A 1167 -15.19 -25.69 -7.15
C ASP A 1167 -16.45 -24.89 -6.79
N LYS A 1168 -16.41 -23.55 -6.87
CA LYS A 1168 -17.61 -22.72 -6.71
C LYS A 1168 -18.66 -23.03 -7.78
N PHE A 1169 -18.26 -23.29 -9.01
CA PHE A 1169 -19.19 -23.61 -10.10
C PHE A 1169 -19.93 -24.93 -9.85
N VAL A 1170 -19.21 -25.99 -9.45
CA VAL A 1170 -19.80 -27.29 -9.14
C VAL A 1170 -20.74 -27.19 -7.94
N ASN A 1171 -20.40 -26.42 -6.89
CA ASN A 1171 -21.26 -26.21 -5.73
C ASN A 1171 -22.51 -25.35 -6.05
N ASN A 1172 -22.37 -24.35 -6.92
CA ASN A 1172 -23.52 -23.57 -7.41
C ASN A 1172 -24.42 -24.40 -8.34
N LEU A 1173 -23.87 -25.42 -9.02
CA LEU A 1173 -24.63 -26.41 -9.77
C LEU A 1173 -25.28 -27.48 -8.89
N SER A 1174 -24.63 -27.93 -7.80
CA SER A 1174 -25.21 -28.86 -6.83
C SER A 1174 -26.47 -28.30 -6.14
N THR A 1175 -26.66 -26.99 -6.19
CA THR A 1175 -27.78 -26.26 -5.57
C THR A 1175 -28.65 -25.48 -6.55
N LEU A 1176 -28.58 -25.76 -7.86
CA LEU A 1176 -29.31 -25.01 -8.90
C LEU A 1176 -30.81 -25.36 -9.03
N ASP A 1177 -31.22 -26.57 -8.65
CA ASP A 1177 -32.63 -26.98 -8.50
C ASP A 1177 -33.24 -26.54 -7.16
N LYS A 1178 -32.39 -26.39 -6.14
CA LYS A 1178 -32.77 -26.07 -4.77
C LYS A 1178 -33.11 -24.58 -4.66
N ARG A 1179 -34.00 -24.25 -3.72
CA ARG A 1179 -34.41 -22.86 -3.52
C ARG A 1179 -33.20 -22.03 -3.04
N PRO A 1180 -32.83 -20.93 -3.71
CA PRO A 1180 -31.70 -20.11 -3.27
C PRO A 1180 -31.94 -19.55 -1.86
N PRO A 1181 -30.86 -19.34 -1.08
CA PRO A 1181 -30.98 -18.78 0.27
C PRO A 1181 -31.72 -17.43 0.24
N PRO A 1182 -32.51 -17.10 1.28
CA PRO A 1182 -33.25 -15.86 1.32
C PRO A 1182 -32.28 -14.66 1.18
N PRO A 1183 -32.69 -13.59 0.49
CA PRO A 1183 -31.79 -12.48 0.22
C PRO A 1183 -31.33 -11.83 1.53
N LYS A 1184 -30.04 -12.00 1.86
CA LYS A 1184 -29.34 -11.09 2.75
C LYS A 1184 -29.42 -9.70 2.11
N SER A 1185 -30.22 -8.81 2.70
CA SER A 1185 -30.28 -7.41 2.27
C SER A 1185 -28.96 -6.75 2.63
N VAL A 1186 -28.23 -6.23 1.63
CA VAL A 1186 -26.87 -5.69 1.82
C VAL A 1186 -26.89 -4.48 2.74
N VAL A 1187 -27.90 -3.61 2.56
CA VAL A 1187 -28.34 -2.65 3.57
C VAL A 1187 -29.37 -3.36 4.47
N PRO A 1188 -29.17 -3.47 5.79
CA PRO A 1188 -30.06 -4.20 6.69
C PRO A 1188 -31.42 -3.51 6.81
N PRO A 1189 -32.52 -4.26 6.99
CA PRO A 1189 -33.87 -3.71 7.13
C PRO A 1189 -33.94 -2.64 8.21
N TYR A 1190 -34.67 -1.56 7.94
CA TYR A 1190 -34.94 -0.54 8.93
C TYR A 1190 -36.10 -0.99 9.84
N THR A 1191 -35.80 -1.28 11.12
CA THR A 1191 -36.77 -1.78 12.09
C THR A 1191 -37.20 -0.74 13.13
N THR A 1192 -36.28 0.11 13.58
CA THR A 1192 -36.51 1.24 14.51
C THR A 1192 -35.50 2.35 14.24
N ASN A 1193 -35.81 3.58 14.68
CA ASN A 1193 -34.86 4.69 14.61
C ASN A 1193 -33.66 4.39 15.55
N ILE A 1194 -32.49 4.22 14.95
CA ILE A 1194 -31.24 3.82 15.61
C ILE A 1194 -30.85 4.82 16.73
N HIS A 1195 -31.17 6.10 16.55
CA HIS A 1195 -30.87 7.16 17.52
C HIS A 1195 -31.79 7.14 18.75
N THR A 1196 -32.87 6.35 18.73
CA THR A 1196 -33.76 6.14 19.90
C THR A 1196 -33.37 4.90 20.73
N ALA A 1197 -32.39 4.12 20.28
CA ALA A 1197 -31.87 3.00 21.05
C ALA A 1197 -31.00 3.54 22.20
N ALA A 1198 -31.50 3.44 23.44
CA ALA A 1198 -30.70 3.76 24.62
C ALA A 1198 -29.41 2.89 24.65
N PRO A 1199 -28.25 3.47 25.05
CA PRO A 1199 -27.01 2.71 25.12
C PRO A 1199 -27.17 1.51 26.09
N PRO A 1200 -26.54 0.36 25.80
CA PRO A 1200 -26.75 -0.86 26.56
C PRO A 1200 -26.31 -0.67 28.02
N ARG A 1201 -27.30 -0.49 28.90
CA ARG A 1201 -27.07 -0.32 30.34
C ARG A 1201 -26.47 -1.58 30.93
N THR A 1202 -25.19 -1.51 31.27
CA THR A 1202 -24.45 -2.46 32.12
C THR A 1202 -24.87 -2.33 33.59
N THR A 1203 -26.17 -2.27 33.87
CA THR A 1203 -26.72 -2.24 35.23
C THR A 1203 -26.71 -3.64 35.82
N SER A 1204 -25.60 -4.00 36.47
CA SER A 1204 -25.49 -5.17 37.34
C SER A 1204 -26.29 -4.95 38.63
N SER A 1205 -27.60 -5.17 38.58
CA SER A 1205 -28.47 -5.17 39.76
C SER A 1205 -29.35 -6.40 39.74
N SER A 1206 -29.07 -7.33 40.65
CA SER A 1206 -29.86 -8.54 40.89
C SER A 1206 -31.20 -8.20 41.52
N GLU A 1207 -32.30 -8.68 40.94
CA GLU A 1207 -33.47 -9.09 41.73
C GLU A 1207 -34.25 -10.19 41.00
N THR A 1208 -34.84 -11.13 41.75
CA THR A 1208 -35.26 -12.43 41.24
C THR A 1208 -36.78 -12.62 41.26
N PRO A 1209 -37.40 -13.03 40.14
CA PRO A 1209 -38.77 -13.53 40.14
C PRO A 1209 -38.79 -15.02 40.51
N VAL A 1210 -39.39 -15.39 41.64
CA VAL A 1210 -39.47 -16.77 42.15
C VAL A 1210 -40.85 -16.98 42.82
N PRO A 1211 -41.50 -18.15 42.68
CA PRO A 1211 -41.84 -18.81 41.41
C PRO A 1211 -43.31 -19.30 41.40
N SER A 1212 -43.76 -19.88 40.28
CA SER A 1212 -44.77 -20.95 40.34
C SER A 1212 -44.65 -21.96 39.19
N ASN A 1213 -44.15 -23.16 39.52
CA ASN A 1213 -44.62 -24.51 39.16
C ASN A 1213 -45.44 -24.71 37.86
N SER A 1214 -45.26 -25.75 37.04
CA SER A 1214 -44.23 -26.81 36.88
C SER A 1214 -44.59 -27.60 35.58
N SER A 1215 -43.83 -28.52 34.96
CA SER A 1215 -42.47 -29.09 35.11
C SER A 1215 -42.09 -29.65 33.69
N ARG A 1216 -41.33 -30.73 33.36
CA ARG A 1216 -40.74 -31.85 34.12
C ARG A 1216 -39.61 -32.62 33.36
N VAL A 1217 -38.36 -32.19 33.59
CA VAL A 1217 -37.15 -33.06 33.70
C VAL A 1217 -36.58 -33.73 32.42
N SER A 1218 -35.24 -33.79 32.39
CA SER A 1218 -34.32 -34.53 31.49
C SER A 1218 -34.01 -33.92 30.10
N GLY A 1219 -32.75 -33.86 29.66
CA GLY A 1219 -31.53 -34.10 30.45
C GLY A 1219 -30.18 -33.90 29.74
N HIS A 1220 -29.22 -33.34 30.48
CA HIS A 1220 -27.75 -33.54 30.45
C HIS A 1220 -27.12 -34.25 29.21
N LYS A 1221 -26.07 -33.69 28.59
CA LYS A 1221 -24.70 -33.62 29.18
C LYS A 1221 -23.73 -32.70 28.42
N LEU A 1222 -22.78 -32.12 29.18
CA LEU A 1222 -21.31 -32.01 28.96
C LEU A 1222 -20.83 -31.64 27.53
N LEU A 1223 -20.31 -30.42 27.30
CA LEU A 1223 -18.96 -29.89 27.64
C LEU A 1223 -17.89 -30.15 26.57
N GLY A 1224 -17.27 -29.05 26.10
CA GLY A 1224 -15.85 -28.83 26.39
C GLY A 1224 -14.89 -28.70 25.20
N LYS A 1225 -14.32 -27.49 25.05
CA LYS A 1225 -13.23 -27.10 24.12
C LYS A 1225 -13.66 -27.16 22.64
N TRP A 1226 -13.33 -26.18 21.81
CA TRP A 1226 -12.25 -25.19 21.90
C TRP A 1226 -12.64 -23.88 22.61
#